data_AF-A0A7T5RC30-F1
#
_entry.id   AF-A0A7T5RC30-F1
#
_cell.length_a   1.000
_cell.length_b   1.000
_cell.length_c   1.000
_cell.angle_alpha   90.00
_cell.angle_beta   90.00
_cell.angle_gamma   90.00
#
_symmetry.space_group_name_H-M   'P 1'
#
loop_
_entity.id
_entity.type
_entity.pdbx_description
1 polymer ?
#
loop_
_entity_poly.entity_id
_entity_poly.type
_entity_poly.pdbx_seq_one_letter_code
_entity_poly.pdbx_strand_id
1 'polypeptide(L)'
;MKMKTPIRLLLYLFAFIAIGFLIKLGVSYKDSFYYLLATLVLFISLGSLVKRERLPQFTAPKLSFRLDARKTLENIGSFKPSKVKKTLSKLKLFRGNNLWLLVEFIFLSVLFAYLLVYKLQDVQDNSFLVALAKSTLLFITKYKVHTIVTAIILFVFNFVVNVKFVRRNLLINLLKSLATSFAVILVSVPTSLILVFLSILIFFNTIIATSIITPKFFNIHTDKNDIKQIIDKSDANFELVGITQTPSKTFVINYPYLGKMGGYFTKNFVIDYPNFLLVSSPSINHSVYLIKNTIVIKELDKDIFQTFAPTLIKKLVKKDLSPRYIKDEPEVQIISRQDYLKYREDQINKEVEEIAGYIAEAKKELGSIAYNIQVAKNNIATLQGHIATNTQYRDEEWNYCISATYTYYGWYSNYTYRRYTDAYCQSQRAQRDQKNAEYQSEISTNQQNLSYYQSQYNELKGYLDQFQNYKAFIEATKDITPYELGLFEPEKSIKVVLDSVGDKNISNFLETLTHEYIHYTSYVSEERTLPQFFEEGITEYLARKVVTDQLHKETNLGYPVIVKIINGMTKKISIGQFEDIYFNKSTDQLESLLDDTYGKNFYKDTQLYFALIPYSPPDEALKFANNIMFKIGEPELTEKDLESTY
;
A
#
# COMPACT_ATOMS: atom_id res chain seq x y z
N MET A 1 6.98 -39.38 74.78
CA MET A 1 7.73 -38.81 73.63
C MET A 1 6.97 -37.65 73.01
N LYS A 2 7.64 -36.51 72.76
CA LYS A 2 7.01 -35.28 72.21
C LYS A 2 6.73 -35.48 70.70
N MET A 3 5.47 -35.31 70.26
CA MET A 3 4.99 -35.39 68.85
C MET A 3 5.66 -34.42 67.85
N LYS A 4 6.82 -33.83 68.17
CA LYS A 4 7.44 -32.74 67.37
C LYS A 4 8.14 -33.23 66.11
N THR A 5 8.67 -34.44 66.10
CA THR A 5 9.43 -35.02 64.97
C THR A 5 8.53 -35.43 63.80
N PRO A 6 7.45 -36.23 63.99
CA PRO A 6 6.60 -36.65 62.87
C PRO A 6 5.89 -35.47 62.18
N ILE A 7 5.44 -34.45 62.93
CA ILE A 7 4.79 -33.26 62.36
C ILE A 7 5.76 -32.41 61.54
N ARG A 8 7.04 -32.38 61.90
CA ARG A 8 8.08 -31.69 61.11
C ARG A 8 8.33 -32.42 59.79
N LEU A 9 8.50 -33.73 59.84
CA LEU A 9 8.60 -34.59 58.65
C LEU A 9 7.42 -34.37 57.70
N LEU A 10 6.21 -34.25 58.24
CA LEU A 10 5.00 -34.02 57.46
C LEU A 10 4.97 -32.63 56.77
N LEU A 11 5.40 -31.56 57.47
CA LEU A 11 5.53 -30.23 56.87
C LEU A 11 6.61 -30.18 55.78
N TYR A 12 7.73 -30.92 55.97
CA TYR A 12 8.76 -31.02 54.94
C TYR A 12 8.26 -31.79 53.73
N LEU A 13 7.56 -32.90 53.95
CA LEU A 13 6.93 -33.66 52.86
C LEU A 13 6.00 -32.76 52.03
N PHE A 14 5.16 -31.94 52.68
CA PHE A 14 4.30 -30.99 51.97
C PHE A 14 5.06 -29.87 51.25
N ALA A 15 6.13 -29.34 51.84
CA ALA A 15 6.99 -28.38 51.16
C ALA A 15 7.65 -29.00 49.92
N PHE A 16 8.15 -30.23 50.00
CA PHE A 16 8.70 -30.96 48.85
C PHE A 16 7.65 -31.27 47.78
N ILE A 17 6.42 -31.63 48.17
CA ILE A 17 5.30 -31.80 47.23
C ILE A 17 4.99 -30.47 46.53
N ALA A 18 4.93 -29.35 47.27
CA ALA A 18 4.70 -28.03 46.70
C ALA A 18 5.83 -27.60 45.75
N ILE A 19 7.10 -27.83 46.11
CA ILE A 19 8.27 -27.58 45.27
C ILE A 19 8.20 -28.44 44.01
N GLY A 20 7.94 -29.75 44.13
CA GLY A 20 7.82 -30.66 42.99
C GLY A 20 6.67 -30.28 42.06
N PHE A 21 5.53 -29.82 42.62
CA PHE A 21 4.41 -29.29 41.84
C PHE A 21 4.79 -28.01 41.10
N LEU A 22 5.45 -27.05 41.76
CA LEU A 22 5.93 -25.81 41.14
C LEU A 22 6.98 -26.06 40.05
N ILE A 23 7.92 -26.99 40.26
CA ILE A 23 8.88 -27.40 39.24
C ILE A 23 8.16 -28.05 38.05
N LYS A 24 7.19 -28.94 38.30
CA LYS A 24 6.38 -29.54 37.24
C LYS A 24 5.63 -28.47 36.44
N LEU A 25 5.05 -27.47 37.09
CA LEU A 25 4.44 -26.32 36.42
C LEU A 25 5.47 -25.55 35.58
N GLY A 26 6.67 -25.30 36.12
CA GLY A 26 7.77 -24.67 35.38
C GLY A 26 8.16 -25.42 34.11
N VAL A 27 8.20 -26.76 34.17
CA VAL A 27 8.49 -27.61 33.01
C VAL A 27 7.33 -27.62 32.02
N SER A 28 6.10 -27.85 32.50
CA SER A 28 4.91 -27.95 31.63
C SER A 28 4.58 -26.65 30.91
N TYR A 29 4.88 -25.50 31.53
CA TYR A 29 4.60 -24.19 30.94
C TYR A 29 5.84 -23.50 30.37
N LYS A 30 7.02 -24.13 30.44
CA LYS A 30 8.32 -23.56 30.01
C LYS A 30 8.57 -22.17 30.60
N ASP A 31 8.28 -21.99 31.90
CA ASP A 31 8.31 -20.68 32.53
C ASP A 31 9.17 -20.64 33.80
N SER A 32 10.15 -19.73 33.78
CA SER A 32 11.13 -19.55 34.85
C SER A 32 10.55 -19.05 36.17
N PHE A 33 9.37 -18.42 36.16
CA PHE A 33 8.75 -17.90 37.36
C PHE A 33 8.34 -18.99 38.34
N TYR A 34 7.86 -20.13 37.84
CA TYR A 34 7.52 -21.26 38.70
C TYR A 34 8.75 -21.90 39.36
N TYR A 35 9.92 -21.84 38.71
CA TYR A 35 11.18 -22.23 39.34
C TYR A 35 11.58 -21.24 40.43
N LEU A 36 11.44 -19.93 40.20
CA LEU A 36 11.66 -18.91 41.23
C LEU A 36 10.78 -19.15 42.46
N LEU A 37 9.48 -19.41 42.27
CA LEU A 37 8.55 -19.75 43.36
C LEU A 37 8.96 -21.04 44.07
N ALA A 38 9.36 -22.08 43.33
CA ALA A 38 9.85 -23.32 43.92
C ALA A 38 11.10 -23.08 44.80
N THR A 39 12.04 -22.27 44.31
CA THR A 39 13.23 -21.85 45.05
C THR A 39 12.88 -21.03 46.29
N LEU A 40 11.87 -20.15 46.21
CA LEU A 40 11.42 -19.33 47.33
C LEU A 40 10.74 -20.19 48.43
N VAL A 41 9.91 -21.17 48.03
CA VAL A 41 9.33 -22.17 48.94
C VAL A 41 10.43 -23.03 49.57
N LEU A 42 11.47 -23.39 48.80
CA LEU A 42 12.64 -24.10 49.31
C LEU A 42 13.41 -23.26 50.35
N PHE A 43 13.66 -21.98 50.09
CA PHE A 43 14.34 -21.10 51.05
C PHE A 43 13.52 -20.87 52.32
N ILE A 44 12.19 -20.73 52.22
CA ILE A 44 11.30 -20.59 53.38
C ILE A 44 11.30 -21.89 54.21
N SER A 45 11.24 -23.05 53.55
CA SER A 45 11.26 -24.35 54.23
C SER A 45 12.62 -24.64 54.87
N LEU A 46 13.74 -24.27 54.23
CA LEU A 46 15.09 -24.30 54.80
C LEU A 46 15.28 -23.30 55.94
N GLY A 47 14.76 -22.08 55.82
CA GLY A 47 14.79 -21.08 56.90
C GLY A 47 14.06 -21.56 58.17
N SER A 48 13.04 -22.41 58.00
CA SER A 48 12.33 -23.04 59.11
C SER A 48 13.11 -24.18 59.79
N LEU A 49 14.12 -24.76 59.12
CA LEU A 49 15.07 -25.74 59.69
C LEU A 49 16.07 -25.08 60.64
N VAL A 50 16.46 -23.83 60.37
CA VAL A 50 17.43 -23.07 61.18
C VAL A 50 16.77 -22.55 62.45
N LYS A 51 16.58 -23.45 63.42
CA LYS A 51 15.98 -23.12 64.70
C LYS A 51 16.99 -22.44 65.61
N ARG A 52 17.18 -21.12 65.48
CA ARG A 52 17.67 -20.21 66.55
C ARG A 52 18.90 -20.69 67.35
N GLU A 53 19.77 -21.50 66.76
CA GLU A 53 21.15 -21.58 67.21
C GLU A 53 21.85 -20.38 66.59
N ARG A 54 22.46 -19.58 67.47
CA ARG A 54 23.11 -18.29 67.21
C ARG A 54 23.54 -18.15 65.75
N LEU A 55 22.69 -17.53 64.91
CA LEU A 55 23.16 -16.91 63.69
C LEU A 55 24.28 -15.97 64.11
N PRO A 56 25.50 -16.07 63.55
CA PRO A 56 26.54 -15.09 63.83
C PRO A 56 25.93 -13.72 63.55
N GLN A 57 26.13 -12.78 64.49
CA GLN A 57 25.69 -11.41 64.29
C GLN A 57 26.39 -10.90 63.04
N PHE A 58 25.70 -10.95 61.90
CA PHE A 58 26.08 -10.17 60.74
C PHE A 58 25.86 -8.72 61.14
N THR A 59 26.92 -8.10 61.63
CA THR A 59 27.04 -6.65 61.65
C THR A 59 26.98 -6.19 60.20
N ALA A 60 25.79 -5.82 59.76
CA ALA A 60 25.66 -5.09 58.51
C ALA A 60 26.61 -3.87 58.58
N PRO A 61 27.46 -3.65 57.55
CA PRO A 61 28.26 -2.44 57.50
C PRO A 61 27.31 -1.26 57.59
N LYS A 62 27.56 -0.36 58.56
CA LYS A 62 26.84 0.90 58.66
C LYS A 62 27.15 1.71 57.41
N LEU A 63 26.29 1.61 56.39
CA LEU A 63 26.21 2.60 55.33
C LEU A 63 25.73 3.90 55.99
N SER A 64 26.69 4.73 56.40
CA SER A 64 26.44 6.08 56.89
C SER A 64 26.11 6.99 55.71
N PHE A 65 24.90 6.86 55.17
CA PHE A 65 24.31 7.99 54.46
C PHE A 65 23.93 9.03 55.51
N ARG A 66 24.81 10.01 55.72
CA ARG A 66 24.44 11.29 56.34
C ARG A 66 23.55 12.03 55.35
N LEU A 67 22.27 11.65 55.32
CA LEU A 67 21.22 12.55 54.85
C LEU A 67 21.01 13.58 55.95
N ASP A 68 21.37 14.82 55.67
CA ASP A 68 21.25 15.97 56.56
C ASP A 68 19.78 16.42 56.69
N ALA A 69 18.88 15.47 56.95
CA ALA A 69 17.44 15.68 57.10
C ALA A 69 17.07 16.37 58.43
N ARG A 70 18.07 16.75 59.24
CA ARG A 70 17.86 17.37 60.55
C ARG A 70 17.39 18.82 60.46
N LYS A 71 17.69 19.53 59.35
CA LYS A 71 17.19 20.90 59.14
C LYS A 71 15.78 20.98 58.57
N THR A 72 15.29 19.94 57.90
CA THR A 72 13.94 19.96 57.29
C THR A 72 12.85 19.43 58.22
N LEU A 73 13.22 18.70 59.28
CA LEU A 73 12.27 18.09 60.22
C LEU A 73 11.95 18.92 61.46
N GLU A 74 12.62 20.05 61.70
CA GLU A 74 12.27 20.94 62.82
C GLU A 74 11.02 21.79 62.55
N ASN A 75 10.55 21.89 61.29
CA ASN A 75 9.32 22.63 60.94
C ASN A 75 8.04 21.78 60.90
N ILE A 76 8.11 20.46 61.16
CA ILE A 76 6.90 19.62 61.23
C ILE A 76 6.74 19.15 62.68
N GLY A 77 5.91 19.89 63.40
CA GLY A 77 5.64 19.67 64.81
C GLY A 77 5.24 18.23 65.16
N SER A 78 5.77 17.77 66.29
CA SER A 78 5.23 16.70 67.15
C SER A 78 5.46 15.22 66.79
N PHE A 79 6.52 14.84 66.07
CA PHE A 79 6.86 13.42 65.95
C PHE A 79 7.64 12.89 67.17
N LYS A 80 6.92 12.44 68.21
CA LYS A 80 7.52 11.75 69.37
C LYS A 80 7.99 10.33 68.99
N PRO A 81 9.30 10.00 69.02
CA PRO A 81 9.84 8.68 68.66
C PRO A 81 9.28 7.53 69.53
N SER A 82 8.79 7.85 70.73
CA SER A 82 8.20 6.89 71.66
C SER A 82 6.88 6.30 71.15
N LYS A 83 6.12 7.00 70.30
CA LYS A 83 4.91 6.46 69.66
C LYS A 83 5.26 5.40 68.61
N VAL A 84 6.28 5.63 67.78
CA VAL A 84 6.75 4.67 66.76
C VAL A 84 7.25 3.37 67.40
N LYS A 85 8.01 3.46 68.50
CA LYS A 85 8.47 2.29 69.25
C LYS A 85 7.30 1.52 69.91
N LYS A 86 6.25 2.23 70.37
CA LYS A 86 5.02 1.61 70.90
C LYS A 86 4.18 0.98 69.79
N THR A 87 4.11 1.57 68.60
CA THR A 87 3.45 1.01 67.40
C THR A 87 4.21 -0.20 66.84
N LEU A 88 5.55 -0.16 66.80
CA LEU A 88 6.42 -1.31 66.52
C LEU A 88 6.36 -2.40 67.59
N SER A 89 6.07 -2.05 68.85
CA SER A 89 5.79 -3.05 69.88
C SER A 89 4.38 -3.65 69.79
N LYS A 90 3.41 -2.94 69.16
CA LYS A 90 2.10 -3.48 68.76
C LYS A 90 2.19 -4.37 67.50
N LEU A 91 3.24 -4.20 66.69
CA LEU A 91 3.66 -5.15 65.65
C LEU A 91 4.18 -6.51 66.23
N LYS A 92 4.08 -6.74 67.55
CA LYS A 92 4.11 -8.09 68.17
C LYS A 92 3.06 -9.06 67.59
N LEU A 93 2.10 -8.56 66.80
CA LEU A 93 1.25 -9.34 65.90
C LEU A 93 2.03 -10.29 64.98
N PHE A 94 3.33 -10.07 64.75
CA PHE A 94 4.20 -10.90 63.91
C PHE A 94 4.96 -12.04 64.63
N ARG A 95 4.58 -12.42 65.85
CA ARG A 95 5.14 -13.63 66.51
C ARG A 95 4.19 -14.82 66.39
N GLY A 96 4.66 -15.93 65.81
CA GLY A 96 3.93 -17.21 65.74
C GLY A 96 3.17 -17.42 64.43
N ASN A 97 1.95 -17.98 64.51
CA ASN A 97 1.14 -18.40 63.35
C ASN A 97 0.78 -17.24 62.39
N ASN A 98 0.76 -15.98 62.86
CA ASN A 98 0.40 -14.82 62.04
C ASN A 98 1.45 -14.45 60.97
N LEU A 99 2.75 -14.70 61.24
CA LEU A 99 3.80 -14.46 60.25
C LEU A 99 3.66 -15.44 59.08
N TRP A 100 3.25 -16.67 59.37
CA TRP A 100 3.01 -17.70 58.35
C TRP A 100 1.80 -17.39 57.49
N LEU A 101 0.70 -16.95 58.10
CA LEU A 101 -0.48 -16.47 57.36
C LEU A 101 -0.15 -15.29 56.45
N LEU A 102 0.75 -14.38 56.87
CA LEU A 102 1.23 -13.29 56.03
C LEU A 102 2.05 -13.82 54.83
N VAL A 103 2.98 -14.74 55.06
CA VAL A 103 3.80 -15.33 53.98
C VAL A 103 2.93 -16.07 52.98
N GLU A 104 1.95 -16.84 53.46
CA GLU A 104 0.97 -17.54 52.63
C GLU A 104 0.11 -16.56 51.82
N PHE A 105 -0.40 -15.51 52.45
CA PHE A 105 -1.13 -14.44 51.79
C PHE A 105 -0.31 -13.75 50.70
N ILE A 106 0.95 -13.40 50.97
CA ILE A 106 1.84 -12.77 50.00
C ILE A 106 2.11 -13.73 48.83
N PHE A 107 2.46 -14.99 49.13
CA PHE A 107 2.73 -16.01 48.12
C PHE A 107 1.53 -16.21 47.20
N LEU A 108 0.32 -16.34 47.76
CA LEU A 108 -0.90 -16.50 46.97
C LEU A 108 -1.24 -15.24 46.18
N SER A 109 -1.11 -14.06 46.77
CA SER A 109 -1.36 -12.81 46.07
C SER A 109 -0.44 -12.66 44.86
N VAL A 110 0.84 -13.02 44.99
CA VAL A 110 1.82 -13.00 43.91
C VAL A 110 1.54 -14.09 42.86
N LEU A 111 1.23 -15.32 43.30
CA LEU A 111 0.89 -16.43 42.40
C LEU A 111 -0.38 -16.12 41.58
N PHE A 112 -1.44 -15.64 42.22
CA PHE A 112 -2.66 -15.23 41.53
C PHE A 112 -2.41 -14.03 40.62
N ALA A 113 -1.63 -13.04 41.05
CA ALA A 113 -1.29 -11.89 40.21
C ALA A 113 -0.58 -12.33 38.92
N TYR A 114 0.37 -13.23 39.05
CA TYR A 114 1.08 -13.82 37.93
C TYR A 114 0.15 -14.62 37.00
N LEU A 115 -0.68 -15.51 37.55
CA LEU A 115 -1.63 -16.30 36.79
C LEU A 115 -2.64 -15.40 36.04
N LEU A 116 -3.06 -14.31 36.65
CA LEU A 116 -3.91 -13.30 36.01
C LEU A 116 -3.20 -12.70 34.79
N VAL A 117 -2.00 -12.13 34.96
CA VAL A 117 -1.28 -11.46 33.86
C VAL A 117 -1.09 -12.33 32.62
N TYR A 118 -0.79 -13.63 32.81
CA TYR A 118 -0.39 -14.51 31.69
C TYR A 118 -1.47 -15.47 31.20
N LYS A 119 -2.55 -15.71 31.97
CA LYS A 119 -3.57 -16.72 31.63
C LYS A 119 -5.00 -16.18 31.61
N LEU A 120 -5.20 -14.88 31.82
CA LEU A 120 -6.50 -14.22 31.63
C LEU A 120 -6.98 -14.45 30.19
N GLN A 121 -8.19 -14.99 30.06
CA GLN A 121 -8.85 -15.14 28.77
C GLN A 121 -9.37 -13.80 28.29
N ASP A 122 -9.46 -13.64 26.98
CA ASP A 122 -10.08 -12.47 26.39
C ASP A 122 -11.59 -12.46 26.64
N VAL A 123 -12.09 -11.41 27.30
CA VAL A 123 -13.51 -11.14 27.51
C VAL A 123 -13.78 -9.73 27.02
N GLN A 124 -14.66 -9.60 26.04
CA GLN A 124 -15.10 -8.30 25.55
C GLN A 124 -16.14 -7.71 26.50
N ASP A 125 -15.84 -6.54 27.06
CA ASP A 125 -16.74 -5.72 27.85
C ASP A 125 -16.31 -4.26 27.79
N ASN A 126 -17.28 -3.34 27.82
CA ASN A 126 -17.05 -1.90 27.71
C ASN A 126 -16.36 -1.28 28.95
N SER A 127 -16.17 -2.04 30.03
CA SER A 127 -15.49 -1.58 31.24
C SER A 127 -14.34 -2.50 31.55
N PHE A 128 -13.13 -1.94 31.55
CA PHE A 128 -11.90 -2.66 31.87
C PHE A 128 -12.00 -3.43 33.21
N LEU A 129 -12.56 -2.80 34.26
CA LEU A 129 -12.71 -3.44 35.58
C LEU A 129 -13.69 -4.62 35.53
N VAL A 130 -14.77 -4.50 34.75
CA VAL A 130 -15.76 -5.58 34.57
C VAL A 130 -15.17 -6.71 33.75
N ALA A 131 -14.46 -6.39 32.67
CA ALA A 131 -13.75 -7.35 31.85
C ALA A 131 -12.71 -8.11 32.69
N LEU A 132 -11.96 -7.42 33.56
CA LEU A 132 -10.94 -8.02 34.42
C LEU A 132 -11.58 -8.96 35.45
N ALA A 133 -12.67 -8.54 36.08
CA ALA A 133 -13.42 -9.35 37.04
C ALA A 133 -14.03 -10.60 36.38
N LYS A 134 -14.68 -10.46 35.22
CA LYS A 134 -15.26 -11.58 34.46
C LYS A 134 -14.21 -12.56 33.98
N SER A 135 -13.09 -12.07 33.44
CA SER A 135 -11.98 -12.89 32.98
C SER A 135 -11.33 -13.66 34.15
N THR A 136 -11.26 -13.06 35.33
CA THR A 136 -10.80 -13.71 36.57
C THR A 136 -11.75 -14.82 37.03
N LEU A 137 -13.05 -14.56 36.98
CA LEU A 137 -14.07 -15.56 37.30
C LEU A 137 -14.02 -16.74 36.32
N LEU A 138 -13.84 -16.46 35.03
CA LEU A 138 -13.65 -17.48 33.99
C LEU A 138 -12.37 -18.28 34.20
N PHE A 139 -11.27 -17.64 34.60
CA PHE A 139 -10.03 -18.33 34.95
C PHE A 139 -10.27 -19.33 36.11
N ILE A 140 -10.91 -18.87 37.20
CA ILE A 140 -11.22 -19.72 38.36
C ILE A 140 -12.14 -20.89 37.95
N THR A 141 -13.12 -20.65 37.09
CA THR A 141 -14.05 -21.69 36.63
C THR A 141 -13.46 -22.64 35.58
N LYS A 142 -12.48 -22.20 34.79
CA LYS A 142 -11.78 -23.03 33.80
C LYS A 142 -10.72 -23.92 34.44
N TYR A 143 -9.97 -23.40 35.40
CA TYR A 143 -8.89 -24.13 36.09
C TYR A 143 -9.31 -24.70 37.45
N LYS A 144 -10.61 -25.06 37.60
CA LYS A 144 -11.22 -25.58 38.83
C LYS A 144 -10.34 -26.59 39.56
N VAL A 145 -9.78 -27.58 38.84
CA VAL A 145 -8.95 -28.63 39.44
C VAL A 145 -7.67 -28.07 40.08
N HIS A 146 -6.98 -27.14 39.43
CA HIS A 146 -5.73 -26.57 39.95
C HIS A 146 -5.98 -25.64 41.14
N THR A 147 -7.08 -24.86 41.08
CA THR A 147 -7.53 -24.02 42.19
C THR A 147 -7.93 -24.86 43.40
N ILE A 148 -8.66 -25.95 43.19
CA ILE A 148 -9.06 -26.90 44.24
C ILE A 148 -7.82 -27.57 44.86
N VAL A 149 -6.87 -28.06 44.05
CA VAL A 149 -5.63 -28.68 44.55
C VAL A 149 -4.80 -27.69 45.38
N THR A 150 -4.68 -26.45 44.92
CA THR A 150 -3.97 -25.38 45.67
C THR A 150 -4.68 -25.10 47.00
N ALA A 151 -6.01 -24.97 46.99
CA ALA A 151 -6.80 -24.79 48.21
C ALA A 151 -6.66 -25.96 49.20
N ILE A 152 -6.59 -27.19 48.70
CA ILE A 152 -6.37 -28.39 49.54
C ILE A 152 -4.97 -28.37 50.15
N ILE A 153 -3.92 -28.06 49.37
CA ILE A 153 -2.54 -27.98 49.88
C ILE A 153 -2.44 -26.93 51.00
N LEU A 154 -3.04 -25.74 50.80
CA LEU A 154 -3.07 -24.67 51.79
C LEU A 154 -3.85 -25.08 53.04
N PHE A 155 -5.02 -25.71 52.87
CA PHE A 155 -5.82 -26.20 53.98
C PHE A 155 -5.05 -27.21 54.83
N VAL A 156 -4.43 -28.20 54.18
CA VAL A 156 -3.65 -29.23 54.89
C VAL A 156 -2.45 -28.60 55.59
N PHE A 157 -1.77 -27.65 54.95
CA PHE A 157 -0.65 -26.94 55.54
C PHE A 157 -1.05 -26.10 56.77
N ASN A 158 -2.13 -25.32 56.67
CA ASN A 158 -2.69 -24.54 57.79
C ASN A 158 -3.18 -25.43 58.93
N PHE A 159 -3.83 -26.55 58.59
CA PHE A 159 -4.27 -27.55 59.57
C PHE A 159 -3.08 -28.09 60.37
N VAL A 160 -1.99 -28.46 59.71
CA VAL A 160 -0.78 -28.98 60.36
C VAL A 160 -0.12 -27.92 61.26
N VAL A 161 -0.12 -26.64 60.86
CA VAL A 161 0.41 -25.53 61.66
C VAL A 161 -0.45 -25.26 62.90
N ASN A 162 -1.78 -25.27 62.78
CA ASN A 162 -2.70 -25.01 63.89
C ASN A 162 -2.82 -26.18 64.89
N VAL A 163 -2.79 -27.42 64.41
CA VAL A 163 -2.84 -28.63 65.28
C VAL A 163 -1.59 -28.74 66.17
N LYS A 164 -0.48 -28.11 65.79
CA LYS A 164 0.76 -28.07 66.56
C LYS A 164 0.64 -27.38 67.93
N PHE A 165 -0.45 -26.63 68.19
CA PHE A 165 -0.55 -25.74 69.34
C PHE A 165 -1.57 -26.13 70.42
N VAL A 166 -2.59 -26.98 70.16
CA VAL A 166 -3.62 -27.28 71.16
C VAL A 166 -4.11 -28.74 71.06
N ARG A 167 -3.84 -29.55 72.10
CA ARG A 167 -4.22 -30.98 72.21
C ARG A 167 -5.71 -31.24 72.50
N ARG A 168 -6.53 -30.21 72.72
CA ARG A 168 -7.96 -30.35 73.02
C ARG A 168 -8.79 -29.74 71.89
N ASN A 169 -9.67 -30.56 71.31
CA ASN A 169 -10.66 -30.30 70.24
C ASN A 169 -10.13 -30.19 68.80
N LEU A 170 -9.86 -31.37 68.21
CA LEU A 170 -9.48 -31.55 66.80
C LEU A 170 -10.48 -30.93 65.82
N LEU A 171 -11.79 -31.06 66.09
CA LEU A 171 -12.86 -30.48 65.27
C LEU A 171 -12.78 -28.94 65.21
N ILE A 172 -12.54 -28.27 66.34
CA ILE A 172 -12.42 -26.81 66.41
C ILE A 172 -11.19 -26.34 65.64
N ASN A 173 -10.08 -27.08 65.72
CA ASN A 173 -8.86 -26.75 64.99
C ASN A 173 -9.01 -26.99 63.48
N LEU A 174 -9.78 -28.01 63.07
CA LEU A 174 -10.15 -28.26 61.68
C LEU A 174 -11.00 -27.11 61.12
N LEU A 175 -12.07 -26.75 61.81
CA LEU A 175 -12.96 -25.64 61.42
C LEU A 175 -12.21 -24.30 61.38
N LYS A 176 -11.33 -24.03 62.36
CA LYS A 176 -10.48 -22.84 62.35
C LYS A 176 -9.53 -22.82 61.15
N SER A 177 -8.92 -23.95 60.81
CA SER A 177 -7.97 -24.04 59.69
C SER A 177 -8.66 -23.92 58.32
N LEU A 178 -9.86 -24.48 58.19
CA LEU A 178 -10.75 -24.27 57.05
C LEU A 178 -11.09 -22.78 56.92
N ALA A 179 -11.58 -22.16 58.01
CA ALA A 179 -11.96 -20.76 58.02
C ALA A 179 -10.77 -19.83 57.71
N THR A 180 -9.58 -20.08 58.26
CA THR A 180 -8.39 -19.28 57.93
C THR A 180 -7.91 -19.48 56.50
N SER A 181 -7.90 -20.72 55.99
CA SER A 181 -7.47 -20.96 54.60
C SER A 181 -8.45 -20.32 53.60
N PHE A 182 -9.75 -20.44 53.89
CA PHE A 182 -10.79 -19.76 53.10
C PHE A 182 -10.64 -18.25 53.17
N ALA A 183 -10.42 -17.67 54.36
CA ALA A 183 -10.20 -16.23 54.52
C ALA A 183 -8.93 -15.76 53.78
N VAL A 184 -7.83 -16.52 53.85
CA VAL A 184 -6.59 -16.20 53.14
C VAL A 184 -6.83 -16.20 51.63
N ILE A 185 -7.52 -17.21 51.07
CA ILE A 185 -7.86 -17.23 49.64
C ILE A 185 -8.79 -16.06 49.27
N LEU A 186 -9.82 -15.83 50.08
CA LEU A 186 -10.83 -14.80 49.86
C LEU A 186 -10.26 -13.38 49.89
N VAL A 187 -9.18 -13.14 50.64
CA VAL A 187 -8.47 -11.85 50.66
C VAL A 187 -7.35 -11.81 49.61
N SER A 188 -6.66 -12.92 49.34
CA SER A 188 -5.55 -12.98 48.38
C SER A 188 -6.01 -12.74 46.94
N VAL A 189 -7.19 -13.24 46.54
CA VAL A 189 -7.71 -13.06 45.19
C VAL A 189 -8.02 -11.58 44.89
N PRO A 190 -8.83 -10.85 45.69
CA PRO A 190 -9.01 -9.40 45.50
C PRO A 190 -7.71 -8.60 45.61
N THR A 191 -6.82 -8.97 46.54
CA THR A 191 -5.52 -8.28 46.67
C THR A 191 -4.67 -8.47 45.43
N SER A 192 -4.64 -9.68 44.85
CA SER A 192 -3.91 -9.94 43.61
C SER A 192 -4.46 -9.13 42.45
N LEU A 193 -5.78 -8.94 42.37
CA LEU A 193 -6.41 -8.10 41.35
C LEU A 193 -5.99 -6.64 41.48
N ILE A 194 -6.03 -6.10 42.70
CA ILE A 194 -5.58 -4.74 42.99
C ILE A 194 -4.09 -4.59 42.67
N LEU A 195 -3.26 -5.57 43.03
CA LEU A 195 -1.82 -5.55 42.74
C LEU A 195 -1.52 -5.60 41.26
N VAL A 196 -2.22 -6.46 40.49
CA VAL A 196 -2.08 -6.52 39.03
C VAL A 196 -2.51 -5.20 38.42
N PHE A 197 -3.66 -4.67 38.81
CA PHE A 197 -4.16 -3.38 38.35
C PHE A 197 -3.15 -2.25 38.61
N LEU A 198 -2.66 -2.12 39.84
CA LEU A 198 -1.67 -1.11 40.22
C LEU A 198 -0.33 -1.29 39.51
N SER A 199 0.15 -2.53 39.38
CA SER A 199 1.42 -2.82 38.70
C SER A 199 1.36 -2.44 37.23
N ILE A 200 0.23 -2.77 36.58
CA ILE A 200 -0.01 -2.40 35.18
C ILE A 200 -0.17 -0.89 35.04
N LEU A 201 -0.90 -0.24 35.96
CA LEU A 201 -1.04 1.21 35.99
C LEU A 201 0.32 1.91 36.14
N ILE A 202 1.19 1.44 37.04
CA ILE A 202 2.55 1.96 37.21
C ILE A 202 3.36 1.70 35.95
N PHE A 203 3.31 0.50 35.38
CA PHE A 203 4.03 0.13 34.17
C PHE A 203 3.66 1.04 33.00
N PHE A 204 2.37 1.23 32.71
CA PHE A 204 1.91 2.12 31.64
C PHE A 204 2.27 3.57 31.89
N ASN A 205 2.07 4.08 33.11
CA ASN A 205 2.48 5.46 33.43
C ASN A 205 3.99 5.66 33.31
N THR A 206 4.79 4.63 33.65
CA THR A 206 6.24 4.66 33.46
C THR A 206 6.60 4.65 31.99
N ILE A 207 5.97 3.80 31.16
CA ILE A 207 6.19 3.79 29.70
C ILE A 207 5.84 5.16 29.11
N ILE A 208 4.67 5.70 29.44
CA ILE A 208 4.20 6.99 28.92
C ILE A 208 5.15 8.11 29.34
N ALA A 209 5.51 8.19 30.61
CA ALA A 209 6.46 9.19 31.10
C ALA A 209 7.82 9.05 30.36
N THR A 210 8.31 7.82 30.21
CA THR A 210 9.60 7.55 29.56
C THR A 210 9.55 7.82 28.06
N SER A 211 8.42 7.61 27.39
CA SER A 211 8.30 7.85 25.94
C SER A 211 8.21 9.33 25.59
N ILE A 212 7.77 10.15 26.54
CA ILE A 212 7.78 11.62 26.40
C ILE A 212 9.19 12.15 26.65
N ILE A 213 9.85 11.69 27.71
CA ILE A 213 11.16 12.21 28.12
C ILE A 213 12.26 11.69 27.20
N THR A 214 12.14 10.43 26.74
CA THR A 214 13.15 9.73 25.93
C THR A 214 12.48 8.88 24.84
N PRO A 215 11.80 9.49 23.84
CA PRO A 215 11.13 8.74 22.77
C PRO A 215 12.07 7.79 22.01
N LYS A 216 13.32 8.21 21.81
CA LYS A 216 14.38 7.40 21.17
C LYS A 216 14.69 6.10 21.90
N PHE A 217 14.50 6.04 23.23
CA PHE A 217 14.69 4.79 23.98
C PHE A 217 13.72 3.69 23.54
N PHE A 218 12.58 4.07 22.95
CA PHE A 218 11.57 3.16 22.42
C PHE A 218 11.58 3.07 20.89
N ASN A 219 12.62 3.56 20.21
CA ASN A 219 12.68 3.67 18.75
C ASN A 219 11.49 4.43 18.16
N ILE A 220 11.02 5.47 18.87
CA ILE A 220 10.02 6.40 18.38
C ILE A 220 10.75 7.64 17.88
N HIS A 221 10.62 7.93 16.59
CA HIS A 221 11.23 9.06 15.92
C HIS A 221 10.14 9.97 15.36
N THR A 222 10.27 11.28 15.60
CA THR A 222 9.26 12.28 15.22
C THR A 222 9.84 13.45 14.43
N ASP A 223 11.17 13.58 14.40
CA ASP A 223 11.85 14.58 13.58
C ASP A 223 11.94 14.10 12.12
N LYS A 224 11.56 14.97 11.18
CA LYS A 224 11.50 14.62 9.75
C LYS A 224 12.86 14.19 9.17
N ASN A 225 13.97 14.78 9.63
CA ASN A 225 15.31 14.43 9.15
C ASN A 225 15.80 13.12 9.78
N ASP A 226 15.51 12.89 11.05
CA ASP A 226 15.78 11.61 11.73
C ASP A 226 15.01 10.46 11.04
N ILE A 227 13.72 10.67 10.73
CA ILE A 227 12.90 9.72 9.97
C ILE A 227 13.52 9.43 8.60
N LYS A 228 13.84 10.47 7.81
CA LYS A 228 14.50 10.33 6.50
C LYS A 228 15.80 9.52 6.62
N GLN A 229 16.64 9.84 7.61
CA GLN A 229 17.93 9.16 7.82
C GLN A 229 17.77 7.69 8.19
N ILE A 230 16.75 7.34 8.99
CA ILE A 230 16.47 5.95 9.36
C ILE A 230 15.94 5.18 8.16
N ILE A 231 15.03 5.78 7.39
CA ILE A 231 14.56 5.19 6.13
C ILE A 231 15.76 4.93 5.23
N ASP A 232 16.64 5.91 5.02
CA ASP A 232 17.83 5.79 4.18
C ASP A 232 18.82 4.69 4.62
N LYS A 233 18.96 4.45 5.93
CA LYS A 233 19.89 3.44 6.46
C LYS A 233 19.30 2.04 6.66
N SER A 234 17.97 1.91 6.67
CA SER A 234 17.29 0.64 6.97
C SER A 234 17.11 -0.25 5.75
N ASP A 235 17.44 -1.53 5.84
CA ASP A 235 17.08 -2.53 4.82
C ASP A 235 15.69 -3.15 5.05
N ALA A 236 14.99 -2.74 6.11
CA ALA A 236 13.69 -3.29 6.46
C ALA A 236 12.55 -2.64 5.67
N ASN A 237 11.51 -3.44 5.40
CA ASN A 237 10.26 -2.94 4.84
C ASN A 237 9.57 -2.01 5.84
N PHE A 238 9.04 -0.90 5.33
CA PHE A 238 8.27 0.05 6.12
C PHE A 238 6.78 -0.17 5.92
N GLU A 239 6.01 -0.16 7.00
CA GLU A 239 4.55 -0.17 6.96
C GLU A 239 4.02 1.25 7.15
N LEU A 240 3.02 1.66 6.37
CA LEU A 240 2.39 2.97 6.51
C LEU A 240 0.95 2.84 7.01
N VAL A 241 0.67 3.54 8.10
CA VAL A 241 -0.63 3.55 8.80
C VAL A 241 -1.11 4.99 8.93
N GLY A 242 -2.25 5.30 8.30
CA GLY A 242 -2.93 6.59 8.38
C GLY A 242 -4.08 6.53 9.37
N ILE A 243 -4.00 7.31 10.46
CA ILE A 243 -4.99 7.29 11.53
C ILE A 243 -6.00 8.42 11.33
N THR A 244 -7.23 8.07 10.97
CA THR A 244 -8.34 9.04 10.73
C THR A 244 -8.97 9.60 12.00
N GLN A 245 -8.89 8.88 13.12
CA GLN A 245 -9.32 9.34 14.44
C GLN A 245 -8.10 9.80 15.22
N THR A 246 -8.22 10.81 16.08
CA THR A 246 -7.10 11.17 16.97
C THR A 246 -6.77 9.93 17.81
N PRO A 247 -5.64 9.24 17.57
CA PRO A 247 -5.31 8.08 18.36
C PRO A 247 -5.24 8.55 19.81
N SER A 248 -5.78 7.76 20.74
CA SER A 248 -5.57 8.05 22.16
C SER A 248 -4.05 8.18 22.36
N LYS A 249 -3.59 9.13 23.20
CA LYS A 249 -2.16 9.34 23.48
C LYS A 249 -1.43 8.01 23.76
N THR A 250 -2.17 7.05 24.31
CA THR A 250 -1.80 5.66 24.60
C THR A 250 -1.51 4.78 23.38
N PHE A 251 -2.16 4.95 22.23
CA PHE A 251 -1.98 4.07 21.06
C PHE A 251 -0.56 4.15 20.48
N VAL A 252 -0.07 5.36 20.18
CA VAL A 252 1.27 5.60 19.60
C VAL A 252 2.36 5.11 20.55
N ILE A 253 2.19 5.34 21.85
CA ILE A 253 3.15 4.95 22.89
C ILE A 253 3.16 3.43 23.14
N ASN A 254 2.01 2.77 23.00
CA ASN A 254 1.86 1.34 23.28
C ASN A 254 2.06 0.44 22.04
N TYR A 255 2.07 1.00 20.84
CA TYR A 255 2.30 0.26 19.59
C TYR A 255 3.57 -0.62 19.61
N PRO A 256 4.74 -0.19 20.14
CA PRO A 256 5.93 -1.03 20.26
C PRO A 256 5.74 -2.31 21.10
N TYR A 257 4.71 -2.34 21.95
CA TYR A 257 4.43 -3.37 22.95
C TYR A 257 3.26 -4.29 22.56
N LEU A 258 2.57 -4.01 21.45
CA LEU A 258 1.59 -4.91 20.85
C LEU A 258 2.28 -6.26 20.58
N GLY A 259 1.88 -7.30 21.32
CA GLY A 259 2.41 -8.66 21.21
C GLY A 259 3.41 -9.11 22.29
N LYS A 260 3.95 -8.20 23.13
CA LYS A 260 4.83 -8.57 24.25
C LYS A 260 4.11 -8.76 25.59
N MET A 261 2.93 -8.14 25.76
CA MET A 261 2.05 -8.38 26.90
C MET A 261 1.02 -9.46 26.56
N GLY A 262 0.55 -10.21 27.56
CA GLY A 262 -0.50 -11.22 27.38
C GLY A 262 -1.70 -10.64 26.62
N GLY A 263 -2.28 -11.42 25.69
CA GLY A 263 -3.24 -10.94 24.68
C GLY A 263 -4.39 -10.09 25.24
N TYR A 264 -4.91 -10.46 26.41
CA TYR A 264 -5.97 -9.73 27.13
C TYR A 264 -5.61 -8.27 27.42
N PHE A 265 -4.41 -8.04 27.95
CA PHE A 265 -3.96 -6.71 28.37
C PHE A 265 -3.62 -5.84 27.16
N THR A 266 -3.00 -6.45 26.15
CA THR A 266 -2.66 -5.78 24.90
C THR A 266 -3.89 -5.22 24.18
N LYS A 267 -5.00 -5.95 24.15
CA LYS A 267 -6.22 -5.53 23.43
C LYS A 267 -7.10 -4.57 24.23
N ASN A 268 -7.29 -4.82 25.53
CA ASN A 268 -8.24 -4.04 26.33
C ASN A 268 -7.65 -2.79 26.99
N PHE A 269 -6.32 -2.73 27.27
CA PHE A 269 -5.71 -1.50 27.81
C PHE A 269 -5.34 -0.47 26.74
N VAL A 270 -5.07 -0.88 25.50
CA VAL A 270 -4.65 0.04 24.43
C VAL A 270 -5.83 0.88 23.91
N ILE A 271 -7.05 0.35 24.01
CA ILE A 271 -8.25 0.94 23.38
C ILE A 271 -9.05 1.82 24.37
N ASP A 272 -9.27 1.37 25.62
CA ASP A 272 -10.22 2.02 26.56
C ASP A 272 -9.60 2.40 27.91
N TYR A 273 -8.42 3.04 27.92
CA TYR A 273 -7.82 3.49 29.17
C TYR A 273 -8.48 4.78 29.70
N PRO A 274 -8.93 4.85 30.96
CA PRO A 274 -9.49 6.07 31.51
C PRO A 274 -8.42 7.16 31.64
N ASN A 275 -8.61 8.29 30.93
CA ASN A 275 -7.65 9.40 30.89
C ASN A 275 -7.25 9.95 32.28
N PHE A 276 -8.09 9.79 33.31
CA PHE A 276 -7.80 10.28 34.66
C PHE A 276 -6.76 9.46 35.43
N LEU A 277 -6.46 8.23 35.00
CA LEU A 277 -5.43 7.37 35.62
C LEU A 277 -4.03 7.58 35.01
N LEU A 278 -3.94 8.41 33.97
CA LEU A 278 -2.69 8.77 33.32
C LEU A 278 -2.09 10.02 33.97
N VAL A 279 -0.78 10.00 34.17
CA VAL A 279 -0.02 11.22 34.46
C VAL A 279 -0.29 12.21 33.32
N SER A 280 -0.68 13.43 33.67
CA SER A 280 -0.87 14.53 32.74
C SER A 280 0.42 14.76 31.95
N SER A 281 0.40 14.30 30.72
CA SER A 281 1.53 14.34 29.80
C SER A 281 1.37 15.50 28.82
N PRO A 282 2.44 16.27 28.53
CA PRO A 282 2.44 17.17 27.39
C PRO A 282 2.14 16.34 26.15
N SER A 283 1.15 16.77 25.36
CA SER A 283 0.79 16.07 24.14
C SER A 283 2.02 15.99 23.23
N ILE A 284 2.53 14.78 23.02
CA ILE A 284 3.38 14.50 21.86
C ILE A 284 2.44 14.66 20.68
N ASN A 285 2.45 15.84 20.04
CA ASN A 285 1.52 16.20 18.98
C ASN A 285 2.31 16.41 17.69
N HIS A 286 2.94 15.33 17.22
CA HIS A 286 3.57 15.29 15.90
C HIS A 286 2.61 14.68 14.88
N SER A 287 2.73 15.14 13.64
CA SER A 287 1.93 14.71 12.51
C SER A 287 2.34 13.30 12.02
N VAL A 288 3.62 12.94 12.19
CA VAL A 288 4.18 11.65 11.76
C VAL A 288 5.08 11.06 12.85
N TYR A 289 5.01 9.74 13.03
CA TYR A 289 5.86 8.96 13.92
C TYR A 289 6.46 7.80 13.14
N LEU A 290 7.76 7.56 13.28
CA LEU A 290 8.37 6.29 12.91
C LEU A 290 8.57 5.46 14.18
N ILE A 291 7.91 4.31 14.25
CA ILE A 291 7.94 3.39 15.37
C ILE A 291 8.52 2.07 14.87
N LYS A 292 9.79 1.80 15.18
CA LYS A 292 10.55 0.70 14.53
C LYS A 292 10.54 0.85 13.01
N ASN A 293 9.72 0.07 12.30
CA ASN A 293 9.57 0.10 10.85
C ASN A 293 8.17 0.58 10.41
N THR A 294 7.32 1.03 11.32
CA THR A 294 5.97 1.51 10.98
C THR A 294 5.96 3.03 11.02
N ILE A 295 5.61 3.66 9.90
CA ILE A 295 5.37 5.11 9.79
C ILE A 295 3.88 5.35 10.05
N VAL A 296 3.59 5.95 11.20
CA VAL A 296 2.25 6.30 11.63
C VAL A 296 2.00 7.78 11.31
N ILE A 297 1.00 8.04 10.49
CA ILE A 297 0.59 9.38 10.05
C ILE A 297 -0.71 9.73 10.75
N LYS A 298 -0.70 10.84 11.49
CA LYS A 298 -1.84 11.37 12.25
C LYS A 298 -2.47 12.58 11.58
N GLU A 299 -1.66 13.46 11.00
CA GLU A 299 -2.08 14.73 10.40
C GLU A 299 -1.29 14.97 9.11
N LEU A 300 -1.92 15.67 8.16
CA LEU A 300 -1.27 16.02 6.90
C LEU A 300 -0.32 17.18 7.16
N ASP A 301 0.97 16.91 7.09
CA ASP A 301 2.02 17.92 7.17
C ASP A 301 2.92 17.84 5.95
N LYS A 302 2.65 18.72 4.98
CA LYS A 302 3.29 18.69 3.66
C LYS A 302 4.82 18.66 3.77
N ASP A 303 5.38 19.50 4.63
CA ASP A 303 6.83 19.64 4.80
C ASP A 303 7.49 18.34 5.31
N ILE A 304 6.83 17.64 6.23
CA ILE A 304 7.32 16.35 6.73
C ILE A 304 7.30 15.30 5.60
N PHE A 305 6.18 15.16 4.90
CA PHE A 305 6.04 14.19 3.81
C PHE A 305 7.04 14.46 2.68
N GLN A 306 7.14 15.70 2.22
CA GLN A 306 8.07 16.09 1.15
C GLN A 306 9.53 15.83 1.53
N THR A 307 9.85 15.76 2.84
CA THR A 307 11.21 15.45 3.31
C THR A 307 11.56 13.96 3.23
N PHE A 308 10.66 13.06 3.65
CA PHE A 308 10.97 11.62 3.73
C PHE A 308 10.45 10.80 2.55
N ALA A 309 9.39 11.25 1.86
CA ALA A 309 8.74 10.50 0.79
C ALA A 309 9.68 10.21 -0.41
N PRO A 310 10.56 11.12 -0.87
CA PRO A 310 11.52 10.80 -1.93
C PRO A 310 12.46 9.64 -1.58
N THR A 311 12.97 9.62 -0.34
CA THR A 311 13.83 8.53 0.16
C THR A 311 13.05 7.23 0.29
N LEU A 312 11.84 7.29 0.84
CA LEU A 312 10.97 6.12 0.99
C LEU A 312 10.66 5.49 -0.36
N ILE A 313 10.23 6.28 -1.35
CA ILE A 313 9.82 5.76 -2.65
C ILE A 313 11.00 5.17 -3.43
N LYS A 314 12.15 5.86 -3.43
CA LYS A 314 13.38 5.33 -4.04
C LYS A 314 13.74 3.96 -3.46
N LYS A 315 13.56 3.76 -2.14
CA LYS A 315 13.82 2.47 -1.50
C LYS A 315 12.82 1.39 -1.87
N LEU A 316 11.53 1.72 -1.91
CA LEU A 316 10.48 0.78 -2.31
C LEU A 316 10.75 0.27 -3.73
N VAL A 317 11.00 1.19 -4.67
CA VAL A 317 11.23 0.86 -6.09
C VAL A 317 12.55 0.11 -6.30
N LYS A 318 13.63 0.49 -5.61
CA LYS A 318 14.95 -0.16 -5.75
C LYS A 318 14.96 -1.65 -5.37
N LYS A 319 13.99 -2.11 -4.58
CA LYS A 319 13.93 -3.52 -4.17
C LYS A 319 13.36 -4.42 -5.27
N ASP A 320 12.46 -3.91 -6.09
CA ASP A 320 11.75 -4.70 -7.11
C ASP A 320 12.25 -4.42 -8.53
N LEU A 321 12.88 -3.25 -8.78
CA LEU A 321 13.47 -2.89 -10.06
C LEU A 321 15.00 -2.98 -10.06
N SER A 322 15.58 -3.21 -11.23
CA SER A 322 17.04 -3.29 -11.39
C SER A 322 17.74 -1.99 -10.96
N PRO A 323 18.81 -2.06 -10.13
CA PRO A 323 19.50 -0.86 -9.63
C PRO A 323 20.04 0.07 -10.72
N ARG A 324 20.30 -0.43 -11.94
CA ARG A 324 20.77 0.37 -13.08
C ARG A 324 19.75 1.42 -13.56
N TYR A 325 18.47 1.20 -13.24
CA TYR A 325 17.35 2.07 -13.66
C TYR A 325 16.94 3.07 -12.60
N ILE A 326 17.51 3.00 -11.40
CA ILE A 326 17.13 3.84 -10.26
C ILE A 326 17.92 5.14 -10.29
N LYS A 327 17.21 6.27 -10.45
CA LYS A 327 17.76 7.62 -10.37
C LYS A 327 17.87 8.13 -8.93
N ASP A 328 18.29 9.38 -8.80
CA ASP A 328 18.35 10.10 -7.53
C ASP A 328 16.97 10.47 -6.98
N GLU A 329 16.94 11.02 -5.76
CA GLU A 329 15.67 11.43 -5.14
C GLU A 329 15.07 12.62 -5.93
N PRO A 330 13.82 12.52 -6.43
CA PRO A 330 13.14 13.65 -7.06
C PRO A 330 12.69 14.66 -6.01
N GLU A 331 12.42 15.88 -6.46
CA GLU A 331 11.68 16.85 -5.66
C GLU A 331 10.20 16.44 -5.61
N VAL A 332 9.69 16.15 -4.42
CA VAL A 332 8.26 15.83 -4.24
C VAL A 332 7.52 17.05 -3.72
N GLN A 333 6.43 17.41 -4.39
CA GLN A 333 5.55 18.53 -4.05
C GLN A 333 4.14 18.04 -3.76
N ILE A 334 3.65 18.32 -2.54
CA ILE A 334 2.26 18.03 -2.19
C ILE A 334 1.39 19.23 -2.53
N ILE A 335 0.63 19.12 -3.62
CA ILE A 335 -0.25 20.18 -4.13
C ILE A 335 -1.70 19.95 -3.70
N SER A 336 -2.54 20.98 -3.81
CA SER A 336 -3.98 20.81 -3.60
C SER A 336 -4.62 20.16 -4.83
N ARG A 337 -5.78 19.51 -4.65
CA ARG A 337 -6.57 18.99 -5.79
C ARG A 337 -6.94 20.09 -6.80
N GLN A 338 -7.18 21.31 -6.33
CA GLN A 338 -7.55 22.42 -7.22
C GLN A 338 -6.37 22.89 -8.08
N ASP A 339 -5.16 22.94 -7.50
CA ASP A 339 -3.94 23.25 -8.26
C ASP A 339 -3.64 22.16 -9.29
N TYR A 340 -3.86 20.89 -8.92
CA TYR A 340 -3.72 19.74 -9.82
C TYR A 340 -4.66 19.84 -11.01
N LEU A 341 -5.96 20.05 -10.77
CA LEU A 341 -6.96 20.16 -11.83
C LEU A 341 -6.65 21.30 -12.80
N LYS A 342 -6.23 22.45 -12.28
CA LYS A 342 -5.80 23.58 -13.11
C LYS A 342 -4.62 23.21 -14.01
N TYR A 343 -3.62 22.53 -13.44
CA TYR A 343 -2.46 22.09 -14.21
C TYR A 343 -2.84 21.11 -15.32
N ARG A 344 -3.72 20.15 -15.03
CA ARG A 344 -4.22 19.19 -16.03
C ARG A 344 -5.02 19.88 -17.13
N GLU A 345 -5.86 20.85 -16.77
CA GLU A 345 -6.60 21.65 -17.75
C GLU A 345 -5.65 22.40 -18.70
N ASP A 346 -4.58 23.00 -18.17
CA ASP A 346 -3.54 23.68 -18.97
C ASP A 346 -2.82 22.72 -19.93
N GLN A 347 -2.49 21.50 -19.48
CA GLN A 347 -1.89 20.46 -20.35
C GLN A 347 -2.86 20.03 -21.45
N ILE A 348 -4.11 19.74 -21.09
CA ILE A 348 -5.14 19.34 -22.06
C ILE A 348 -5.36 20.46 -23.09
N ASN A 349 -5.39 21.72 -22.66
CA ASN A 349 -5.49 22.87 -23.57
C ASN A 349 -4.35 22.91 -24.58
N LYS A 350 -3.12 22.64 -24.14
CA LYS A 350 -1.95 22.59 -25.03
C LYS A 350 -2.04 21.45 -26.04
N GLU A 351 -2.44 20.25 -25.61
CA GLU A 351 -2.65 19.10 -26.52
C GLU A 351 -3.75 19.39 -27.55
N VAL A 352 -4.85 20.00 -27.11
CA VAL A 352 -5.97 20.41 -27.99
C VAL A 352 -5.51 21.43 -29.04
N GLU A 353 -4.64 22.37 -28.66
CA GLU A 353 -4.07 23.35 -29.57
C GLU A 353 -3.14 22.70 -30.61
N GLU A 354 -2.31 21.74 -30.19
CA GLU A 354 -1.44 20.99 -31.10
C GLU A 354 -2.25 20.18 -32.14
N ILE A 355 -3.27 19.46 -31.69
CA ILE A 355 -4.17 18.69 -32.58
C ILE A 355 -4.93 19.63 -33.52
N ALA A 356 -5.33 20.81 -33.06
CA ALA A 356 -5.94 21.81 -33.92
C ALA A 356 -4.98 22.27 -35.04
N GLY A 357 -3.67 22.34 -34.75
CA GLY A 357 -2.61 22.54 -35.73
C GLY A 357 -2.58 21.45 -36.82
N TYR A 358 -2.53 20.17 -36.43
CA TYR A 358 -2.56 19.04 -37.39
C TYR A 358 -3.84 19.02 -38.23
N ILE A 359 -5.01 19.30 -37.63
CA ILE A 359 -6.29 19.42 -38.33
C ILE A 359 -6.24 20.53 -39.39
N ALA A 360 -5.64 21.68 -39.08
CA ALA A 360 -5.53 22.80 -40.01
C ALA A 360 -4.62 22.46 -41.21
N GLU A 361 -3.50 21.78 -40.95
CA GLU A 361 -2.58 21.32 -41.99
C GLU A 361 -3.22 20.27 -42.90
N ALA A 362 -3.87 19.25 -42.33
CA ALA A 362 -4.59 18.23 -43.11
C ALA A 362 -5.69 18.85 -43.98
N LYS A 363 -6.44 19.85 -43.47
CA LYS A 363 -7.44 20.58 -44.28
C LYS A 363 -6.81 21.33 -45.45
N LYS A 364 -5.64 21.95 -45.25
CA LYS A 364 -4.90 22.65 -46.31
C LYS A 364 -4.45 21.68 -47.40
N GLU A 365 -3.89 20.52 -47.01
CA GLU A 365 -3.47 19.48 -47.94
C GLU A 365 -4.65 18.86 -48.71
N LEU A 366 -5.76 18.57 -48.04
CA LEU A 366 -6.99 18.11 -48.70
C LEU A 366 -7.48 19.12 -49.74
N GLY A 367 -7.39 20.42 -49.46
CA GLY A 367 -7.69 21.48 -50.43
C GLY A 367 -6.81 21.41 -51.67
N SER A 368 -5.51 21.17 -51.50
CA SER A 368 -4.56 20.99 -52.61
C SER A 368 -4.85 19.73 -53.43
N ILE A 369 -5.14 18.60 -52.78
CA ILE A 369 -5.48 17.35 -53.46
C ILE A 369 -6.81 17.49 -54.23
N ALA A 370 -7.81 18.13 -53.62
CA ALA A 370 -9.10 18.39 -54.27
C ALA A 370 -8.95 19.27 -55.53
N TYR A 371 -8.06 20.26 -55.49
CA TYR A 371 -7.70 21.05 -56.68
C TYR A 371 -7.10 20.16 -57.79
N ASN A 372 -6.14 19.29 -57.46
CA ASN A 372 -5.51 18.38 -58.43
C ASN A 372 -6.51 17.39 -59.04
N ILE A 373 -7.47 16.89 -58.25
CA ILE A 373 -8.60 16.08 -58.75
C ILE A 373 -9.39 16.86 -59.80
N GLN A 374 -9.69 18.13 -59.55
CA GLN A 374 -10.46 18.96 -60.49
C GLN A 374 -9.66 19.25 -61.78
N VAL A 375 -8.36 19.52 -61.67
CA VAL A 375 -7.48 19.70 -62.84
C VAL A 375 -7.48 18.44 -63.71
N ALA A 376 -7.30 17.26 -63.12
CA ALA A 376 -7.31 15.99 -63.86
C ALA A 376 -8.66 15.76 -64.57
N LYS A 377 -9.79 16.04 -63.89
CA LYS A 377 -11.13 15.95 -64.50
C LYS A 377 -11.30 16.90 -65.69
N ASN A 378 -10.85 18.15 -65.54
CA ASN A 378 -10.94 19.15 -66.60
C ASN A 378 -10.10 18.73 -67.83
N ASN A 379 -8.86 18.26 -67.61
CA ASN A 379 -7.99 17.80 -68.69
C ASN A 379 -8.62 16.62 -69.46
N ILE A 380 -9.19 15.64 -68.75
CA ILE A 380 -9.90 14.51 -69.37
C ILE A 380 -11.04 15.02 -70.24
N ALA A 381 -11.89 15.92 -69.71
CA ALA A 381 -13.03 16.47 -70.46
C ALA A 381 -12.58 17.25 -71.70
N THR A 382 -11.53 18.08 -71.58
CA THR A 382 -10.95 18.83 -72.71
C THR A 382 -10.41 17.90 -73.79
N LEU A 383 -9.65 16.87 -73.42
CA LEU A 383 -9.10 15.89 -74.37
C LEU A 383 -10.21 15.06 -75.04
N GLN A 384 -11.27 14.68 -74.32
CA GLN A 384 -12.45 14.04 -74.89
C GLN A 384 -13.14 14.94 -75.92
N GLY A 385 -13.24 16.25 -75.64
CA GLY A 385 -13.71 17.25 -76.60
C GLY A 385 -12.83 17.31 -77.85
N HIS A 386 -11.50 17.32 -77.68
CA HIS A 386 -10.57 17.28 -78.81
C HIS A 386 -10.69 16.01 -79.65
N ILE A 387 -10.90 14.83 -79.05
CA ILE A 387 -11.16 13.59 -79.79
C ILE A 387 -12.45 13.70 -80.61
N ALA A 388 -13.54 14.21 -80.03
CA ALA A 388 -14.80 14.37 -80.74
C ALA A 388 -14.66 15.30 -81.95
N THR A 389 -14.05 16.48 -81.75
CA THR A 389 -13.79 17.45 -82.82
C THR A 389 -12.84 16.90 -83.89
N ASN A 390 -11.75 16.25 -83.49
CA ASN A 390 -10.78 15.69 -84.43
C ASN A 390 -11.35 14.50 -85.22
N THR A 391 -12.25 13.72 -84.61
CA THR A 391 -13.01 12.66 -85.28
C THR A 391 -13.97 13.22 -86.33
N GLN A 392 -14.69 14.29 -86.00
CA GLN A 392 -15.54 14.98 -86.97
C GLN A 392 -14.73 15.50 -88.16
N TYR A 393 -13.61 16.20 -87.91
CA TYR A 393 -12.74 16.69 -88.98
C TYR A 393 -12.15 15.56 -89.81
N ARG A 394 -11.70 14.46 -89.18
CA ARG A 394 -11.23 13.27 -89.89
C ARG A 394 -12.28 12.75 -90.87
N ASP A 395 -13.53 12.64 -90.43
CA ASP A 395 -14.61 12.09 -91.24
C ASP A 395 -15.02 13.04 -92.37
N GLU A 396 -15.07 14.35 -92.12
CA GLU A 396 -15.29 15.40 -93.13
C GLU A 396 -14.17 15.41 -94.19
N GLU A 397 -12.91 15.44 -93.76
CA GLU A 397 -11.73 15.42 -94.64
C GLU A 397 -11.67 14.12 -95.46
N TRP A 398 -11.98 12.97 -94.85
CA TRP A 398 -12.05 11.68 -95.52
C TRP A 398 -13.15 11.68 -96.60
N ASN A 399 -14.37 12.07 -96.24
CA ASN A 399 -15.51 12.09 -97.16
C ASN A 399 -15.25 13.03 -98.34
N TYR A 400 -14.66 14.21 -98.08
CA TYR A 400 -14.21 15.11 -99.13
C TYR A 400 -13.13 14.46 -100.02
N CYS A 401 -12.10 13.85 -99.41
CA CYS A 401 -11.00 13.24 -100.14
C CYS A 401 -11.45 12.11 -101.08
N ILE A 402 -12.39 11.27 -100.64
CA ILE A 402 -12.87 10.14 -101.46
C ILE A 402 -13.87 10.56 -102.55
N SER A 403 -14.62 11.65 -102.34
CA SER A 403 -15.63 12.14 -103.29
C SER A 403 -15.10 13.20 -104.27
N ALA A 404 -13.94 13.80 -103.97
CA ALA A 404 -13.31 14.79 -104.83
C ALA A 404 -12.95 14.18 -106.20
N THR A 405 -13.61 14.67 -107.24
CA THR A 405 -13.36 14.29 -108.63
C THR A 405 -13.01 15.52 -109.46
N TYR A 406 -12.34 15.30 -110.60
CA TYR A 406 -12.18 16.31 -111.63
C TYR A 406 -12.64 15.73 -112.96
N THR A 407 -13.38 16.53 -113.72
CA THR A 407 -13.92 16.13 -115.03
C THR A 407 -13.00 16.65 -116.11
N TYR A 408 -12.43 15.74 -116.90
CA TYR A 408 -11.69 16.10 -118.10
C TYR A 408 -12.66 16.13 -119.29
N TYR A 409 -12.80 17.30 -119.91
CA TYR A 409 -13.64 17.52 -121.08
C TYR A 409 -12.83 17.26 -122.36
N GLY A 410 -12.97 16.06 -122.93
CA GLY A 410 -12.40 15.70 -124.23
C GLY A 410 -13.42 15.84 -125.37
N TRP A 411 -12.95 16.10 -126.59
CA TRP A 411 -13.78 16.32 -127.79
C TRP A 411 -14.75 15.18 -128.16
N TYR A 412 -14.57 13.96 -127.61
CA TYR A 412 -15.40 12.78 -127.92
C TYR A 412 -16.05 12.09 -126.70
N SER A 413 -15.64 12.41 -125.46
CA SER A 413 -16.31 11.95 -124.22
C SER A 413 -15.77 12.66 -122.98
N ASN A 414 -16.64 12.86 -121.97
CA ASN A 414 -16.25 13.38 -120.65
C ASN A 414 -15.85 12.22 -119.74
N TYR A 415 -14.65 12.29 -119.14
CA TYR A 415 -14.20 11.34 -118.13
C TYR A 415 -14.08 12.02 -116.77
N THR A 416 -14.70 11.44 -115.75
CA THR A 416 -14.56 11.88 -114.37
C THR A 416 -13.51 11.03 -113.68
N TYR A 417 -12.41 11.65 -113.28
CA TYR A 417 -11.35 10.98 -112.53
C TYR A 417 -11.41 11.40 -111.06
N ARG A 418 -11.10 10.47 -110.17
CA ARG A 418 -10.94 10.78 -108.76
C ARG A 418 -9.67 11.59 -108.56
N ARG A 419 -9.76 12.67 -107.78
CA ARG A 419 -8.67 13.64 -107.58
C ARG A 419 -7.54 13.09 -106.71
N TYR A 420 -7.86 12.24 -105.73
CA TYR A 420 -6.91 11.66 -104.79
C TYR A 420 -6.95 10.13 -104.83
N THR A 421 -5.80 9.49 -104.62
CA THR A 421 -5.70 8.03 -104.51
C THR A 421 -6.23 7.56 -103.15
N ASP A 422 -6.64 6.29 -103.07
CA ASP A 422 -7.06 5.68 -101.81
C ASP A 422 -5.95 5.71 -100.75
N ALA A 423 -4.70 5.46 -101.17
CA ALA A 423 -3.53 5.50 -100.28
C ALA A 423 -3.33 6.90 -99.67
N TYR A 424 -3.52 7.96 -100.46
CA TYR A 424 -3.43 9.33 -99.95
C TYR A 424 -4.52 9.63 -98.92
N CYS A 425 -5.79 9.35 -99.24
CA CYS A 425 -6.89 9.58 -98.31
C CYS A 425 -6.73 8.74 -97.02
N GLN A 426 -6.23 7.51 -97.13
CA GLN A 426 -5.96 6.64 -95.97
C GLN A 426 -4.83 7.21 -95.10
N SER A 427 -3.78 7.77 -95.71
CA SER A 427 -2.69 8.38 -94.95
C SER A 427 -3.15 9.59 -94.13
N GLN A 428 -4.02 10.45 -94.69
CA GLN A 428 -4.58 11.61 -93.99
C GLN A 428 -5.47 11.18 -92.82
N ARG A 429 -6.32 10.18 -93.05
CA ARG A 429 -7.14 9.58 -91.98
C ARG A 429 -6.27 8.98 -90.87
N ALA A 430 -5.22 8.24 -91.23
CA ALA A 430 -4.31 7.61 -90.28
C ALA A 430 -3.60 8.63 -89.39
N GLN A 431 -3.21 9.80 -89.92
CA GLN A 431 -2.61 10.88 -89.11
C GLN A 431 -3.57 11.40 -88.03
N ARG A 432 -4.84 11.59 -88.39
CA ARG A 432 -5.88 12.02 -87.44
C ARG A 432 -6.17 10.93 -86.41
N ASP A 433 -6.21 9.67 -86.83
CA ASP A 433 -6.39 8.52 -85.93
C ASP A 433 -5.22 8.39 -84.94
N GLN A 434 -3.98 8.65 -85.40
CA GLN A 434 -2.81 8.72 -84.52
C GLN A 434 -2.96 9.84 -83.47
N LYS A 435 -3.41 11.04 -83.86
CA LYS A 435 -3.65 12.14 -82.92
C LYS A 435 -4.72 11.78 -81.87
N ASN A 436 -5.78 11.08 -82.29
CA ASN A 436 -6.77 10.55 -81.35
C ASN A 436 -6.15 9.53 -80.39
N ALA A 437 -5.26 8.67 -80.86
CA ALA A 437 -4.54 7.72 -80.00
C ALA A 437 -3.62 8.44 -78.98
N GLU A 438 -2.95 9.53 -79.37
CA GLU A 438 -2.18 10.38 -78.46
C GLU A 438 -3.08 10.97 -77.36
N TYR A 439 -4.21 11.60 -77.72
CA TYR A 439 -5.17 12.12 -76.74
C TYR A 439 -5.72 11.01 -75.83
N GLN A 440 -5.98 9.81 -76.37
CA GLN A 440 -6.44 8.68 -75.58
C GLN A 440 -5.39 8.20 -74.57
N SER A 441 -4.12 8.22 -74.95
CA SER A 441 -3.01 7.93 -74.02
C SER A 441 -2.92 8.96 -72.90
N GLU A 442 -3.02 10.25 -73.23
CA GLU A 442 -3.02 11.33 -72.23
C GLU A 442 -4.23 11.26 -71.28
N ILE A 443 -5.41 10.89 -71.79
CA ILE A 443 -6.59 10.61 -70.97
C ILE A 443 -6.29 9.49 -69.98
N SER A 444 -5.66 8.40 -70.43
CA SER A 444 -5.32 7.26 -69.55
C SER A 444 -4.37 7.69 -68.42
N THR A 445 -3.35 8.50 -68.71
CA THR A 445 -2.46 9.07 -67.69
C THR A 445 -3.21 9.96 -66.69
N ASN A 446 -4.10 10.84 -67.18
CA ASN A 446 -4.91 11.69 -66.28
C ASN A 446 -5.90 10.86 -65.44
N GLN A 447 -6.42 9.73 -65.95
CA GLN A 447 -7.25 8.81 -65.19
C GLN A 447 -6.47 8.13 -64.06
N GLN A 448 -5.23 7.69 -64.32
CA GLN A 448 -4.35 7.14 -63.28
C GLN A 448 -4.05 8.18 -62.19
N ASN A 449 -3.70 9.41 -62.59
CA ASN A 449 -3.49 10.51 -61.65
C ASN A 449 -4.75 10.81 -60.83
N LEU A 450 -5.92 10.81 -61.47
CA LEU A 450 -7.20 11.00 -60.78
C LEU A 450 -7.45 9.93 -59.72
N SER A 451 -7.25 8.65 -60.06
CA SER A 451 -7.39 7.55 -59.09
C SER A 451 -6.40 7.66 -57.94
N TYR A 452 -5.15 8.04 -58.22
CA TYR A 452 -4.13 8.29 -57.20
C TYR A 452 -4.56 9.41 -56.24
N TYR A 453 -4.94 10.58 -56.77
CA TYR A 453 -5.37 11.71 -55.93
C TYR A 453 -6.64 11.41 -55.14
N GLN A 454 -7.59 10.65 -55.71
CA GLN A 454 -8.79 10.21 -54.99
C GLN A 454 -8.46 9.27 -53.83
N SER A 455 -7.50 8.35 -54.01
CA SER A 455 -7.02 7.48 -52.93
C SER A 455 -6.39 8.30 -51.80
N GLN A 456 -5.46 9.19 -52.13
CA GLN A 456 -4.79 10.08 -51.16
C GLN A 456 -5.79 10.99 -50.43
N TYR A 457 -6.79 11.52 -51.14
CA TYR A 457 -7.86 12.32 -50.55
C TYR A 457 -8.65 11.52 -49.51
N ASN A 458 -9.04 10.28 -49.84
CA ASN A 458 -9.82 9.44 -48.94
C ASN A 458 -9.01 9.02 -47.70
N GLU A 459 -7.73 8.68 -47.88
CA GLU A 459 -6.82 8.34 -46.79
C GLU A 459 -6.64 9.51 -45.82
N LEU A 460 -6.25 10.68 -46.33
CA LEU A 460 -6.06 11.89 -45.51
C LEU A 460 -7.36 12.37 -44.87
N LYS A 461 -8.51 12.19 -45.54
CA LYS A 461 -9.83 12.46 -44.94
C LYS A 461 -10.11 11.52 -43.77
N GLY A 462 -9.75 10.24 -43.88
CA GLY A 462 -9.85 9.29 -42.77
C GLY A 462 -9.05 9.75 -41.55
N TYR A 463 -7.81 10.21 -41.75
CA TYR A 463 -6.99 10.78 -40.67
C TYR A 463 -7.59 12.07 -40.10
N LEU A 464 -8.10 12.96 -40.95
CA LEU A 464 -8.76 14.19 -40.48
C LEU A 464 -9.97 13.87 -39.60
N ASP A 465 -10.81 12.92 -40.00
CA ASP A 465 -11.98 12.51 -39.22
C ASP A 465 -11.54 11.90 -37.88
N GLN A 466 -10.46 11.11 -37.87
CA GLN A 466 -9.85 10.58 -36.64
C GLN A 466 -9.32 11.70 -35.72
N PHE A 467 -8.56 12.67 -36.23
CA PHE A 467 -8.05 13.79 -35.44
C PHE A 467 -9.18 14.67 -34.87
N GLN A 468 -10.26 14.87 -35.62
CA GLN A 468 -11.42 15.63 -35.14
C GLN A 468 -12.13 14.90 -33.99
N ASN A 469 -12.35 13.60 -34.12
CA ASN A 469 -12.92 12.79 -33.05
C ASN A 469 -11.99 12.75 -31.84
N TYR A 470 -10.68 12.61 -32.05
CA TYR A 470 -9.67 12.61 -31.01
C TYR A 470 -9.62 13.95 -30.25
N LYS A 471 -9.67 15.08 -30.97
CA LYS A 471 -9.76 16.41 -30.37
C LYS A 471 -10.99 16.55 -29.46
N ALA A 472 -12.16 16.16 -29.98
CA ALA A 472 -13.41 16.24 -29.22
C ALA A 472 -13.37 15.35 -27.97
N PHE A 473 -12.72 14.19 -28.07
CA PHE A 473 -12.53 13.31 -26.93
C PHE A 473 -11.62 13.94 -25.88
N ILE A 474 -10.43 14.43 -26.26
CA ILE A 474 -9.50 15.08 -25.32
C ILE A 474 -10.17 16.28 -24.65
N GLU A 475 -10.90 17.10 -25.39
CA GLU A 475 -11.66 18.21 -24.81
C GLU A 475 -12.68 17.74 -23.75
N ALA A 476 -13.34 16.60 -23.96
CA ALA A 476 -14.28 16.02 -22.99
C ALA A 476 -13.59 15.50 -21.71
N THR A 477 -12.28 15.21 -21.74
CA THR A 477 -11.55 14.76 -20.54
C THR A 477 -11.32 15.88 -19.51
N LYS A 478 -11.48 17.16 -19.88
CA LYS A 478 -11.33 18.30 -18.95
C LYS A 478 -12.31 18.23 -17.78
N ASP A 479 -13.50 17.71 -18.03
CA ASP A 479 -14.58 17.60 -17.04
C ASP A 479 -14.45 16.35 -16.15
N ILE A 480 -13.46 15.50 -16.41
CA ILE A 480 -13.21 14.25 -15.68
C ILE A 480 -11.98 14.47 -14.80
N THR A 481 -12.13 14.32 -13.49
CA THR A 481 -10.94 14.29 -12.63
C THR A 481 -10.21 12.95 -12.84
N PRO A 482 -8.94 12.95 -13.29
CA PRO A 482 -8.16 11.72 -13.35
C PRO A 482 -8.11 11.06 -11.97
N TYR A 483 -8.14 9.72 -11.97
CA TYR A 483 -8.05 8.95 -10.73
C TYR A 483 -6.64 8.96 -10.14
N GLU A 484 -5.62 9.06 -11.00
CA GLU A 484 -4.25 9.34 -10.60
C GLU A 484 -4.12 10.82 -10.27
N LEU A 485 -3.87 11.11 -8.99
CA LEU A 485 -3.67 12.47 -8.52
C LEU A 485 -2.18 12.81 -8.46
N GLY A 486 -1.45 12.40 -9.49
CA GLY A 486 -0.01 12.52 -9.65
C GLY A 486 0.33 13.22 -10.96
N LEU A 487 1.48 13.89 -10.95
CA LEU A 487 2.05 14.50 -12.14
C LEU A 487 3.58 14.54 -12.02
N PHE A 488 4.24 13.84 -12.92
CA PHE A 488 5.67 14.00 -13.17
C PHE A 488 5.94 15.21 -14.08
N GLU A 489 6.84 16.08 -13.63
CA GLU A 489 7.40 17.19 -14.42
C GLU A 489 8.89 16.95 -14.67
N PRO A 490 9.26 16.69 -15.91
CA PRO A 490 10.65 16.59 -16.28
C PRO A 490 11.44 17.87 -15.94
N GLU A 491 12.67 17.80 -15.44
CA GLU A 491 13.45 16.58 -15.19
C GLU A 491 13.45 16.10 -13.73
N LYS A 492 12.82 16.82 -12.78
CA LYS A 492 13.10 16.60 -11.34
C LYS A 492 11.93 16.66 -10.38
N SER A 493 10.75 17.15 -10.78
CA SER A 493 9.65 17.33 -9.83
C SER A 493 8.55 16.30 -10.04
N ILE A 494 8.03 15.80 -8.93
CA ILE A 494 6.81 15.02 -8.86
C ILE A 494 5.82 15.79 -8.00
N LYS A 495 4.65 16.08 -8.55
CA LYS A 495 3.54 16.68 -7.84
C LYS A 495 2.52 15.60 -7.52
N VAL A 496 2.09 15.50 -6.27
CA VAL A 496 1.07 14.54 -5.84
C VAL A 496 0.04 15.24 -4.96
N VAL A 497 -1.22 14.90 -5.13
CA VAL A 497 -2.29 15.35 -4.24
C VAL A 497 -2.40 14.41 -3.05
N LEU A 498 -2.48 14.98 -1.85
CA LEU A 498 -2.84 14.25 -0.64
C LEU A 498 -3.78 15.13 0.18
N ASP A 499 -5.08 14.83 0.14
CA ASP A 499 -6.11 15.68 0.75
C ASP A 499 -6.42 15.30 2.22
N SER A 500 -6.13 14.06 2.64
CA SER A 500 -6.38 13.61 4.03
C SER A 500 -5.59 12.34 4.40
N VAL A 501 -5.53 12.02 5.70
CA VAL A 501 -4.61 11.02 6.29
C VAL A 501 -5.24 9.69 6.70
N GLY A 502 -6.19 9.16 5.92
CA GLY A 502 -6.71 7.81 6.14
C GLY A 502 -5.82 6.73 5.53
N ASP A 503 -5.85 5.51 6.09
CA ASP A 503 -5.12 4.34 5.56
C ASP A 503 -5.24 4.19 4.03
N LYS A 504 -6.45 4.39 3.50
CA LYS A 504 -6.73 4.40 2.06
C LYS A 504 -6.01 5.53 1.33
N ASN A 505 -6.16 6.78 1.77
CA ASN A 505 -5.55 7.94 1.11
C ASN A 505 -4.02 7.91 1.14
N ILE A 506 -3.43 7.38 2.21
CA ILE A 506 -1.98 7.17 2.29
C ILE A 506 -1.52 6.07 1.33
N SER A 507 -2.29 4.99 1.19
CA SER A 507 -1.98 3.94 0.22
C SER A 507 -2.07 4.48 -1.20
N ASN A 508 -3.10 5.28 -1.50
CA ASN A 508 -3.25 5.92 -2.80
C ASN A 508 -2.14 6.91 -3.11
N PHE A 509 -1.75 7.72 -2.13
CA PHE A 509 -0.62 8.63 -2.26
C PHE A 509 0.68 7.89 -2.56
N LEU A 510 0.93 6.76 -1.90
CA LEU A 510 2.14 5.97 -2.15
C LEU A 510 2.13 5.31 -3.51
N GLU A 511 1.01 4.73 -3.94
CA GLU A 511 0.88 4.17 -5.29
C GLU A 511 1.11 5.24 -6.34
N THR A 512 0.41 6.38 -6.22
CA THR A 512 0.59 7.51 -7.13
C THR A 512 2.04 7.99 -7.13
N LEU A 513 2.66 8.16 -5.96
CA LEU A 513 4.06 8.57 -5.88
C LEU A 513 5.01 7.51 -6.47
N THR A 514 4.69 6.23 -6.35
CA THR A 514 5.46 5.12 -6.93
C THR A 514 5.38 5.18 -8.45
N HIS A 515 4.16 5.35 -8.97
CA HIS A 515 3.87 5.52 -10.38
C HIS A 515 4.69 6.68 -10.96
N GLU A 516 4.58 7.88 -10.39
CA GLU A 516 5.32 9.04 -10.87
C GLU A 516 6.84 8.89 -10.72
N TYR A 517 7.31 8.21 -9.66
CA TYR A 517 8.74 7.94 -9.50
C TYR A 517 9.27 7.02 -10.61
N ILE A 518 8.46 6.07 -11.08
CA ILE A 518 8.82 5.18 -12.18
C ILE A 518 8.88 5.95 -13.51
N HIS A 519 7.97 6.90 -13.77
CA HIS A 519 8.13 7.84 -14.89
C HIS A 519 9.40 8.68 -14.77
N TYR A 520 9.64 9.28 -13.60
CA TYR A 520 10.84 10.07 -13.34
C TYR A 520 12.12 9.25 -13.61
N THR A 521 12.17 8.03 -13.11
CA THR A 521 13.36 7.18 -13.19
C THR A 521 13.55 6.61 -14.60
N SER A 522 12.49 6.50 -15.41
CA SER A 522 12.55 6.07 -16.81
C SER A 522 12.70 7.19 -17.83
N TYR A 523 12.49 8.45 -17.43
CA TYR A 523 12.59 9.60 -18.33
C TYR A 523 13.97 9.68 -19.01
N VAL A 524 13.99 9.78 -20.34
CA VAL A 524 15.24 9.97 -21.12
C VAL A 524 15.31 11.37 -21.71
N SER A 525 14.27 11.77 -22.43
CA SER A 525 14.11 13.10 -23.05
C SER A 525 12.68 13.28 -23.54
N GLU A 526 12.25 14.51 -23.83
CA GLU A 526 10.91 14.79 -24.41
C GLU A 526 10.69 14.07 -25.75
N GLU A 527 11.73 13.93 -26.57
CA GLU A 527 11.65 13.28 -27.89
C GLU A 527 11.64 11.75 -27.85
N ARG A 528 11.89 11.15 -26.67
CA ARG A 528 12.08 9.70 -26.54
C ARG A 528 11.13 9.12 -25.50
N THR A 529 9.90 8.87 -25.96
CA THR A 529 8.78 8.36 -25.16
C THR A 529 8.23 7.07 -25.76
N LEU A 530 7.54 6.26 -24.94
CA LEU A 530 6.72 5.17 -25.45
C LEU A 530 5.32 5.68 -25.79
N PRO A 531 4.56 4.96 -26.64
CA PRO A 531 3.13 5.21 -26.81
C PRO A 531 2.43 5.19 -25.44
N GLN A 532 1.52 6.14 -25.20
CA GLN A 532 0.91 6.36 -23.89
C GLN A 532 0.34 5.08 -23.24
N PHE A 533 -0.30 4.21 -24.02
CA PHE A 533 -0.80 2.91 -23.51
C PHE A 533 0.28 2.09 -22.80
N PHE A 534 1.49 2.01 -23.38
CA PHE A 534 2.59 1.26 -22.79
C PHE A 534 3.33 2.07 -21.73
N GLU A 535 3.45 3.38 -21.93
CA GLU A 535 4.05 4.29 -20.95
C GLU A 535 3.28 4.23 -19.61
N GLU A 536 1.97 4.46 -19.62
CA GLU A 536 1.11 4.41 -18.44
C GLU A 536 0.90 2.97 -17.96
N GLY A 537 0.64 2.04 -18.88
CA GLY A 537 0.31 0.66 -18.54
C GLY A 537 1.43 -0.11 -17.86
N ILE A 538 2.68 0.05 -18.32
CA ILE A 538 3.84 -0.60 -17.70
C ILE A 538 4.16 0.09 -16.37
N THR A 539 4.06 1.42 -16.31
CA THR A 539 4.29 2.19 -15.08
C THR A 539 3.34 1.75 -13.97
N GLU A 540 2.04 1.74 -14.27
CA GLU A 540 1.01 1.38 -13.31
C GLU A 540 1.11 -0.10 -12.89
N TYR A 541 1.42 -1.00 -13.83
CA TYR A 541 1.69 -2.41 -13.51
C TYR A 541 2.85 -2.55 -12.51
N LEU A 542 3.97 -1.85 -12.75
CA LEU A 542 5.15 -1.89 -11.89
C LEU A 542 4.87 -1.22 -10.53
N ALA A 543 4.15 -0.10 -10.51
CA ALA A 543 3.77 0.60 -9.28
C ALA A 543 2.92 -0.28 -8.37
N ARG A 544 1.88 -0.93 -8.91
CA ARG A 544 1.03 -1.88 -8.18
C ARG A 544 1.81 -3.05 -7.63
N LYS A 545 2.76 -3.57 -8.40
CA LYS A 545 3.65 -4.66 -7.97
C LYS A 545 4.50 -4.22 -6.77
N VAL A 546 5.17 -3.07 -6.86
CA VAL A 546 5.97 -2.50 -5.76
C VAL A 546 5.13 -2.29 -4.50
N VAL A 547 3.95 -1.69 -4.63
CA VAL A 547 3.06 -1.43 -3.49
C VAL A 547 2.57 -2.74 -2.85
N THR A 548 2.15 -3.70 -3.66
CA THR A 548 1.66 -5.01 -3.18
C THR A 548 2.78 -5.80 -2.48
N ASP A 549 3.96 -5.88 -3.09
CA ASP A 549 5.09 -6.67 -2.58
C ASP A 549 5.69 -6.06 -1.31
N GLN A 550 5.75 -4.72 -1.22
CA GLN A 550 6.40 -4.04 -0.09
C GLN A 550 5.45 -3.69 1.05
N LEU A 551 4.20 -3.35 0.76
CA LEU A 551 3.24 -2.85 1.75
C LEU A 551 2.10 -3.83 2.05
N HIS A 552 1.98 -4.92 1.29
CA HIS A 552 0.90 -5.90 1.42
C HIS A 552 -0.50 -5.28 1.31
N LYS A 553 -0.62 -4.25 0.46
CA LYS A 553 -1.89 -3.58 0.15
C LYS A 553 -2.18 -3.74 -1.32
N GLU A 554 -3.37 -4.24 -1.65
CA GLU A 554 -3.86 -4.25 -3.02
C GLU A 554 -4.30 -2.84 -3.39
N THR A 555 -3.89 -2.39 -4.57
CA THR A 555 -4.26 -1.09 -5.12
C THR A 555 -4.63 -1.21 -6.59
N ASN A 556 -5.58 -0.39 -7.04
CA ASN A 556 -6.12 -0.43 -8.40
C ASN A 556 -6.66 0.95 -8.77
N LEU A 557 -5.81 1.99 -8.68
CA LEU A 557 -6.25 3.37 -8.88
C LEU A 557 -6.33 3.79 -10.34
N GLY A 558 -5.26 3.60 -11.11
CA GLY A 558 -5.16 4.07 -12.50
C GLY A 558 -5.32 2.98 -13.56
N TYR A 559 -5.88 3.32 -14.72
CA TYR A 559 -5.89 2.48 -15.93
C TYR A 559 -6.22 0.97 -15.77
N PRO A 560 -7.33 0.59 -15.10
CA PRO A 560 -7.62 -0.82 -14.78
C PRO A 560 -7.64 -1.73 -16.02
N VAL A 561 -8.16 -1.23 -17.15
CA VAL A 561 -8.20 -1.95 -18.44
C VAL A 561 -6.81 -2.16 -19.03
N ILE A 562 -5.99 -1.10 -19.07
CA ILE A 562 -4.64 -1.15 -19.64
C ILE A 562 -3.80 -2.14 -18.83
N VAL A 563 -3.86 -2.05 -17.50
CA VAL A 563 -3.12 -2.94 -16.60
C VAL A 563 -3.55 -4.39 -16.75
N LYS A 564 -4.84 -4.68 -17.01
CA LYS A 564 -5.31 -6.04 -17.30
C LYS A 564 -4.72 -6.60 -18.59
N ILE A 565 -4.63 -5.78 -19.64
CA ILE A 565 -3.99 -6.16 -20.89
C ILE A 565 -2.49 -6.41 -20.68
N ILE A 566 -1.78 -5.49 -19.99
CA ILE A 566 -0.36 -5.67 -19.66
C ILE A 566 -0.15 -6.95 -18.84
N ASN A 567 -0.99 -7.19 -17.82
CA ASN A 567 -0.98 -8.46 -17.07
C ASN A 567 -1.14 -9.68 -18.00
N GLY A 568 -2.09 -9.63 -18.94
CA GLY A 568 -2.26 -10.66 -19.96
C GLY A 568 -0.99 -10.86 -20.81
N MET A 569 -0.34 -9.76 -21.20
CA MET A 569 0.91 -9.82 -21.97
C MET A 569 2.07 -10.41 -21.18
N THR A 570 2.18 -10.11 -19.88
CA THR A 570 3.26 -10.62 -19.02
C THR A 570 3.27 -12.14 -18.84
N LYS A 571 2.20 -12.84 -19.27
CA LYS A 571 2.18 -14.31 -19.29
C LYS A 571 3.06 -14.92 -20.38
N LYS A 572 3.35 -14.17 -21.45
CA LYS A 572 4.23 -14.61 -22.56
C LYS A 572 5.49 -13.77 -22.68
N ILE A 573 5.41 -12.49 -22.34
CA ILE A 573 6.55 -11.57 -22.32
C ILE A 573 7.06 -11.43 -20.89
N SER A 574 8.36 -11.64 -20.65
CA SER A 574 8.89 -11.50 -19.30
C SER A 574 8.90 -10.03 -18.85
N ILE A 575 8.69 -9.79 -17.55
CA ILE A 575 8.71 -8.42 -17.01
C ILE A 575 10.04 -7.70 -17.27
N GLY A 576 11.17 -8.43 -17.25
CA GLY A 576 12.48 -7.86 -17.55
C GLY A 576 12.60 -7.33 -18.99
N GLN A 577 11.90 -7.94 -19.96
CA GLN A 577 11.85 -7.41 -21.32
C GLN A 577 11.02 -6.12 -21.39
N PHE A 578 9.90 -6.05 -20.68
CA PHE A 578 9.12 -4.81 -20.57
C PHE A 578 9.89 -3.71 -19.84
N GLU A 579 10.58 -4.02 -18.75
CA GLU A 579 11.46 -3.08 -18.05
C GLU A 579 12.55 -2.56 -18.99
N ASP A 580 13.24 -3.43 -19.72
CA ASP A 580 14.29 -3.01 -20.64
C ASP A 580 13.77 -2.11 -21.76
N ILE A 581 12.60 -2.41 -22.33
CA ILE A 581 11.95 -1.54 -23.32
C ILE A 581 11.52 -0.21 -22.71
N TYR A 582 10.92 -0.25 -21.52
CA TYR A 582 10.37 0.91 -20.82
C TYR A 582 11.45 1.90 -20.39
N PHE A 583 12.56 1.40 -19.81
CA PHE A 583 13.67 2.25 -19.37
C PHE A 583 14.55 2.73 -20.53
N ASN A 584 14.59 2.00 -21.65
CA ASN A 584 15.27 2.47 -22.87
C ASN A 584 14.37 3.25 -23.81
N LYS A 585 13.06 3.38 -23.54
CA LYS A 585 12.09 4.08 -24.38
C LYS A 585 12.23 3.70 -25.86
N SER A 586 12.22 2.40 -26.15
CA SER A 586 12.55 1.84 -27.48
C SER A 586 11.33 1.24 -28.17
N THR A 587 10.61 2.06 -28.96
CA THR A 587 9.40 1.65 -29.69
C THR A 587 9.69 0.54 -30.72
N ASP A 588 10.83 0.57 -31.41
CA ASP A 588 11.19 -0.49 -32.37
C ASP A 588 11.34 -1.87 -31.70
N GLN A 589 11.91 -1.88 -30.48
CA GLN A 589 12.05 -3.11 -29.69
C GLN A 589 10.69 -3.59 -29.18
N LEU A 590 9.81 -2.67 -28.81
CA LEU A 590 8.43 -2.98 -28.43
C LEU A 590 7.67 -3.62 -29.60
N GLU A 591 7.72 -3.01 -30.79
CA GLU A 591 7.09 -3.53 -32.00
C GLU A 591 7.61 -4.93 -32.33
N SER A 592 8.93 -5.10 -32.41
CA SER A 592 9.55 -6.41 -32.69
C SER A 592 9.14 -7.46 -31.65
N LEU A 593 9.16 -7.12 -30.37
CA LEU A 593 8.82 -8.06 -29.30
C LEU A 593 7.36 -8.52 -29.37
N LEU A 594 6.44 -7.59 -29.65
CA LEU A 594 5.02 -7.89 -29.79
C LEU A 594 4.74 -8.75 -31.03
N ASP A 595 5.36 -8.40 -32.16
CA ASP A 595 5.23 -9.17 -33.40
C ASP A 595 5.82 -10.58 -33.29
N ASP A 596 6.97 -10.72 -32.65
CA ASP A 596 7.61 -12.02 -32.42
C ASP A 596 6.77 -12.91 -31.49
N THR A 597 6.05 -12.31 -30.53
CA THR A 597 5.27 -13.05 -29.52
C THR A 597 3.86 -13.40 -29.99
N TYR A 598 3.18 -12.48 -30.68
CA TYR A 598 1.75 -12.60 -31.01
C TYR A 598 1.47 -12.74 -32.51
N GLY A 599 2.51 -12.68 -33.34
CA GLY A 599 2.42 -12.88 -34.79
C GLY A 599 2.81 -11.64 -35.57
N LYS A 600 3.30 -11.85 -36.80
CA LYS A 600 3.77 -10.79 -37.69
C LYS A 600 2.71 -9.69 -37.89
N ASN A 601 3.13 -8.43 -37.80
CA ASN A 601 2.30 -7.21 -37.88
C ASN A 601 1.30 -7.04 -36.73
N PHE A 602 1.40 -7.79 -35.63
CA PHE A 602 0.50 -7.66 -34.49
C PHE A 602 0.45 -6.20 -34.00
N TYR A 603 1.59 -5.55 -33.81
CA TYR A 603 1.64 -4.18 -33.32
C TYR A 603 0.92 -3.25 -34.27
N LYS A 604 1.26 -3.29 -35.57
CA LYS A 604 0.61 -2.45 -36.59
C LYS A 604 -0.90 -2.68 -36.68
N ASP A 605 -1.36 -3.93 -36.57
CA ASP A 605 -2.76 -4.29 -36.62
C ASP A 605 -3.55 -3.87 -35.37
N THR A 606 -2.87 -3.57 -34.26
CA THR A 606 -3.48 -3.22 -32.97
C THR A 606 -3.10 -1.84 -32.46
N GLN A 607 -2.20 -1.14 -33.14
CA GLN A 607 -1.66 0.16 -32.75
C GLN A 607 -2.78 1.18 -32.50
N LEU A 608 -3.78 1.21 -33.38
CA LEU A 608 -4.93 2.09 -33.22
C LEU A 608 -5.72 1.78 -31.94
N TYR A 609 -5.88 0.51 -31.57
CA TYR A 609 -6.59 0.14 -30.33
C TYR A 609 -5.78 0.55 -29.10
N PHE A 610 -4.46 0.35 -29.09
CA PHE A 610 -3.61 0.85 -28.03
C PHE A 610 -3.71 2.38 -27.90
N ALA A 611 -3.70 3.09 -29.02
CA ALA A 611 -3.83 4.54 -29.04
C ALA A 611 -5.20 5.03 -28.56
N LEU A 612 -6.28 4.27 -28.78
CA LEU A 612 -7.64 4.70 -28.45
C LEU A 612 -8.07 4.36 -27.02
N ILE A 613 -7.60 3.24 -26.42
CA ILE A 613 -8.07 2.79 -25.10
C ILE A 613 -7.93 3.84 -23.98
N PRO A 614 -6.78 4.53 -23.80
CA PRO A 614 -6.64 5.55 -22.75
C PRO A 614 -7.68 6.68 -22.88
N TYR A 615 -8.20 6.84 -24.10
CA TYR A 615 -9.06 7.92 -24.53
C TYR A 615 -10.43 7.43 -25.01
N SER A 616 -10.93 6.32 -24.49
CA SER A 616 -12.24 5.82 -24.90
C SER A 616 -13.20 5.84 -23.72
N PRO A 617 -14.49 6.15 -23.93
CA PRO A 617 -15.53 5.90 -22.93
C PRO A 617 -15.52 4.43 -22.48
N PRO A 618 -15.99 4.09 -21.28
CA PRO A 618 -15.84 2.74 -20.72
C PRO A 618 -16.31 1.61 -21.65
N ASP A 619 -17.45 1.77 -22.32
CA ASP A 619 -18.01 0.76 -23.25
C ASP A 619 -17.14 0.56 -24.51
N GLU A 620 -16.60 1.66 -25.06
CA GLU A 620 -15.73 1.61 -26.25
C GLU A 620 -14.33 1.11 -25.88
N ALA A 621 -13.79 1.54 -24.74
CA ALA A 621 -12.54 1.06 -24.17
C ALA A 621 -12.60 -0.46 -23.97
N LEU A 622 -13.72 -0.97 -23.45
CA LEU A 622 -13.95 -2.40 -23.27
C LEU A 622 -13.93 -3.15 -24.61
N LYS A 623 -14.58 -2.60 -25.65
CA LYS A 623 -14.59 -3.20 -26.99
C LYS A 623 -13.20 -3.24 -27.62
N PHE A 624 -12.44 -2.16 -27.54
CA PHE A 624 -11.06 -2.12 -28.04
C PHE A 624 -10.15 -3.04 -27.24
N ALA A 625 -10.29 -3.07 -25.92
CA ALA A 625 -9.55 -3.97 -25.05
C ALA A 625 -9.83 -5.44 -25.37
N ASN A 626 -11.09 -5.83 -25.56
CA ASN A 626 -11.46 -7.21 -25.89
C ASN A 626 -10.93 -7.66 -27.27
N ASN A 627 -10.76 -6.73 -28.22
CA ASN A 627 -10.06 -7.03 -29.47
C ASN A 627 -8.58 -7.40 -29.22
N ILE A 628 -7.91 -6.67 -28.33
CA ILE A 628 -6.52 -6.99 -27.95
C ILE A 628 -6.47 -8.30 -27.16
N MET A 629 -7.32 -8.46 -26.13
CA MET A 629 -7.38 -9.66 -25.28
C MET A 629 -7.56 -10.93 -26.12
N PHE A 630 -8.49 -10.91 -27.07
CA PHE A 630 -8.68 -11.99 -28.03
C PHE A 630 -7.39 -12.30 -28.81
N LYS A 631 -6.72 -11.28 -29.36
CA LYS A 631 -5.49 -11.46 -30.15
C LYS A 631 -4.30 -11.94 -29.32
N ILE A 632 -4.20 -11.58 -28.04
CA ILE A 632 -3.14 -12.09 -27.14
C ILE A 632 -3.46 -13.48 -26.57
N GLY A 633 -4.70 -13.95 -26.74
CA GLY A 633 -5.18 -15.26 -26.31
C GLY A 633 -5.69 -15.29 -24.87
N GLU A 634 -6.17 -14.16 -24.38
CA GLU A 634 -6.67 -13.97 -23.02
C GLU A 634 -8.21 -13.88 -22.97
N PRO A 635 -8.84 -14.17 -21.81
CA PRO A 635 -10.29 -14.03 -21.65
C PRO A 635 -10.77 -12.59 -21.88
N GLU A 636 -12.00 -12.46 -22.39
CA GLU A 636 -12.65 -11.15 -22.51
C GLU A 636 -12.83 -10.50 -21.13
N LEU A 637 -12.55 -9.20 -21.09
CA LEU A 637 -12.85 -8.32 -19.97
C LEU A 637 -14.35 -8.00 -19.94
N THR A 638 -14.84 -7.73 -18.74
CA THR A 638 -16.24 -7.38 -18.45
C THR A 638 -16.33 -5.95 -17.91
N GLU A 639 -17.54 -5.42 -17.76
CA GLU A 639 -17.77 -4.09 -17.15
C GLU A 639 -17.13 -3.97 -15.76
N LYS A 640 -17.04 -5.07 -14.99
CA LYS A 640 -16.38 -5.07 -13.68
C LYS A 640 -14.88 -4.78 -13.76
N ASP A 641 -14.25 -5.03 -14.90
CA ASP A 641 -12.83 -4.75 -15.12
C ASP A 641 -12.58 -3.28 -15.49
N LEU A 642 -13.64 -2.47 -15.66
CA LEU A 642 -13.57 -1.03 -15.85
C LEU A 642 -13.46 -0.27 -14.52
N GLU A 643 -13.82 -0.92 -13.41
CA GLU A 643 -13.85 -0.30 -12.09
C GLU A 643 -12.45 -0.25 -11.45
N SER A 644 -12.00 0.96 -11.12
CA SER A 644 -10.92 1.14 -10.15
C SER A 644 -11.42 0.69 -8.78
N THR A 645 -10.72 -0.25 -8.13
CA THR A 645 -11.09 -0.70 -6.78
C THR A 645 -10.49 0.23 -5.74
N TYR A 646 -11.37 0.69 -4.86
CA TYR A 646 -11.21 1.83 -3.98
C TYR A 646 -11.12 1.43 -2.52
#